data_AF-A0AAN7YM29-F1
#
_entry.id   AF-A0AAN7YM29-F1
#
_cell.length_a   1.000
_cell.length_b   1.000
_cell.length_c   1.000
_cell.angle_alpha   90.00
_cell.angle_beta   90.00
_cell.angle_gamma   90.00
#
_symmetry.space_group_name_H-M   'P 1'
#
loop_
_entity.id
_entity.type
_entity.pdbx_description
1 polymer ?
#
loop_
_entity_poly.entity_id
_entity_poly.type
_entity_poly.pdbx_seq_one_letter_code
_entity_poly.pdbx_strand_id
1 'polypeptide(L)'
;MMKFISNITSSSRKQKFFFIFFLVGVSVVLMFYDEFSLITGFNYNGNNNSNNKHITENDHIFYTNRILEETRNSDVLIFLWDPSSEHNDWTGILKSKYLVTQQQINDYNNKKQQPSSTTQQQQQPTPQQQTEAAAAAASSTQLPINFNQKSSNLKEIFNERNKCSHSCRFTNIQEEIVESNLILFDPVYLHKDNWKRSPLKLPEKHSHQKFGLLHHNSKSQYSILSNKPYNELMDIDISYINSDNNLDITLACPPNISFSIDDTTNLLLKKHNDFEKRKNSTIFISSNCIDGLSLSRTNLVNELSKIIKIESLGNCLNNNKNKGEYKNLKSKEDLGTINSRIEYNMEIYKGFKFVICFENENSTNYVTEKVYTALYAGAIPIWMGAKNIDQYVPTGSIINGNEFNSILEIGEHVKSILDGKIDYQRYFNWKDSKSLEDKVIDKLKRCINSVDMKCRICESVYKSITNNDREYISTTIPKYSMTLASRRGYYTPQFLSMKGLGDHIVVHRNDDSCNNCFDLDNHYTLMAWVKPSTFSDQRIIDKNTPGTVSGYNFDIQKTSNGRGLIRLCAGAACFESFKSIPNDLWSHVAVVFSCNNLDVQKNRVTFYINGEKNAEYDNFSPTKINTFPLIIGKSGKKTESSSYNGLLDDVMIFNISLTHEDIKYVLSSKPNLSTFKFTRDLQLFYDFDYNPNNHFDSKSSDRNIVRDLSIYKNDGTFSKGSSDDYSEKITSLSKDITFNKKL
;
A
#
# COMPACT_ATOMS: atom_id res chain seq x y z
N MET A 1 18.27 39.39 -41.17
CA MET A 1 17.78 40.29 -40.09
C MET A 1 17.88 39.53 -38.78
N MET A 2 19.08 39.28 -38.26
CA MET A 2 19.91 40.23 -37.48
C MET A 2 19.11 40.96 -36.40
N LYS A 3 19.44 40.61 -35.15
CA LYS A 3 19.37 41.37 -33.89
C LYS A 3 18.82 42.79 -34.03
N PHE A 4 17.78 43.14 -33.28
CA PHE A 4 17.67 44.46 -32.65
C PHE A 4 16.66 44.41 -31.48
N ILE A 5 17.17 44.64 -30.26
CA ILE A 5 16.55 45.31 -29.10
C ILE A 5 15.31 44.62 -28.46
N SER A 6 15.42 43.90 -27.32
CA SER A 6 15.55 44.36 -25.92
C SER A 6 14.43 45.27 -25.40
N ASN A 7 13.63 44.71 -24.49
CA ASN A 7 13.05 45.30 -23.27
C ASN A 7 12.38 46.68 -23.32
N ILE A 8 11.10 46.70 -22.91
CA ILE A 8 10.49 47.55 -21.87
C ILE A 8 9.03 47.06 -21.77
N THR A 9 8.69 46.21 -20.78
CA THR A 9 8.03 46.61 -19.53
C THR A 9 6.99 47.71 -19.77
N SER A 10 5.69 47.47 -19.66
CA SER A 10 5.03 47.10 -18.41
C SER A 10 3.54 47.37 -18.61
N SER A 11 2.72 46.66 -17.83
CA SER A 11 1.53 47.21 -17.16
C SER A 11 0.41 47.78 -18.05
N SER A 12 -0.86 47.43 -17.93
CA SER A 12 -1.60 46.54 -17.05
C SER A 12 -3.05 46.60 -17.54
N ARG A 13 -3.81 45.54 -17.27
CA ARG A 13 -5.26 45.54 -16.96
C ARG A 13 -6.16 46.49 -17.79
N LYS A 14 -7.09 45.92 -18.55
CA LYS A 14 -8.51 45.82 -18.16
C LYS A 14 -9.37 45.26 -19.29
N GLN A 15 -10.28 44.40 -18.85
CA GLN A 15 -11.50 43.90 -19.51
C GLN A 15 -12.29 44.99 -20.25
N LYS A 16 -12.91 44.57 -21.37
CA LYS A 16 -14.36 44.63 -21.72
C LYS A 16 -14.50 44.92 -23.23
N PHE A 17 -14.96 43.97 -24.04
CA PHE A 17 -16.37 43.60 -24.30
C PHE A 17 -17.08 44.55 -25.27
N PHE A 18 -17.85 43.93 -26.18
CA PHE A 18 -18.90 44.46 -27.08
C PHE A 18 -18.45 45.10 -28.41
N PHE A 19 -19.04 44.82 -29.60
CA PHE A 19 -20.04 43.83 -30.08
C PHE A 19 -20.31 44.18 -31.58
N ILE A 20 -21.06 43.32 -32.30
CA ILE A 20 -22.06 43.63 -33.36
C ILE A 20 -21.65 43.84 -34.84
N PHE A 21 -22.33 43.29 -35.88
CA PHE A 21 -23.51 42.40 -36.10
C PHE A 21 -23.42 41.85 -37.56
N PHE A 22 -23.77 40.58 -37.85
CA PHE A 22 -24.99 40.04 -38.54
C PHE A 22 -25.17 40.45 -40.03
N LEU A 23 -25.80 39.72 -40.97
CA LEU A 23 -26.78 38.62 -41.07
C LEU A 23 -26.65 38.08 -42.53
N VAL A 24 -26.92 36.82 -42.91
CA VAL A 24 -28.21 36.15 -43.24
C VAL A 24 -27.79 34.72 -43.70
N GLY A 25 -28.43 33.57 -43.43
CA GLY A 25 -29.66 33.21 -42.72
C GLY A 25 -29.88 31.67 -42.74
N VAL A 26 -30.88 31.24 -41.97
CA VAL A 26 -31.59 29.93 -41.91
C VAL A 26 -30.98 28.78 -41.06
N SER A 27 -31.85 28.27 -40.18
CA SER A 27 -31.76 27.43 -38.97
C SER A 27 -31.13 26.02 -39.00
N VAL A 28 -30.36 25.73 -37.93
CA VAL A 28 -30.39 24.59 -36.97
C VAL A 28 -30.53 23.16 -37.50
N VAL A 29 -29.50 22.32 -37.27
CA VAL A 29 -29.44 21.13 -36.38
C VAL A 29 -28.02 20.55 -36.52
N LEU A 30 -27.23 20.52 -35.44
CA LEU A 30 -26.00 19.71 -35.35
C LEU A 30 -26.21 18.63 -34.29
N MET A 31 -26.67 17.47 -34.76
CA MET A 31 -26.32 16.17 -34.18
C MET A 31 -25.10 15.67 -34.95
N PHE A 32 -24.06 15.20 -34.27
CA PHE A 32 -23.14 14.23 -34.87
C PHE A 32 -22.81 13.14 -33.86
N TYR A 33 -23.33 11.96 -34.17
CA TYR A 33 -22.79 10.66 -33.78
C TYR A 33 -21.72 10.25 -34.79
N ASP A 34 -20.75 9.49 -34.28
CA ASP A 34 -19.79 8.57 -34.90
C ASP A 34 -19.56 8.56 -36.43
N GLU A 35 -18.29 8.73 -36.81
CA GLU A 35 -17.46 7.69 -37.46
C GLU A 35 -16.19 8.37 -37.99
N PHE A 36 -15.00 8.00 -37.48
CA PHE A 36 -13.78 8.11 -38.29
C PHE A 36 -12.81 6.97 -37.99
N SER A 37 -12.91 6.00 -38.88
CA SER A 37 -11.97 4.95 -39.16
C SER A 37 -10.58 5.48 -39.48
N LEU A 38 -9.58 4.75 -38.97
CA LEU A 38 -8.28 4.44 -39.57
C LEU A 38 -8.01 5.04 -40.97
N ILE A 39 -7.03 5.96 -41.04
CA ILE A 39 -6.06 5.97 -42.15
C ILE A 39 -4.66 6.17 -41.56
N THR A 40 -3.94 5.06 -41.46
CA THR A 40 -2.48 4.98 -41.44
C THR A 40 -1.93 5.39 -42.80
N GLY A 41 -1.00 6.34 -42.83
CA GLY A 41 -0.25 6.71 -44.03
C GLY A 41 1.25 6.67 -43.76
N PHE A 42 1.86 5.48 -43.81
CA PHE A 42 3.28 5.35 -44.16
C PHE A 42 3.36 4.47 -45.40
N ASN A 43 3.76 5.10 -46.51
CA ASN A 43 3.99 4.47 -47.80
C ASN A 43 5.08 3.40 -47.69
N TYR A 44 4.76 2.18 -48.09
CA TYR A 44 5.73 1.12 -48.37
C TYR A 44 5.56 0.72 -49.84
N ASN A 45 6.53 1.08 -50.69
CA ASN A 45 6.62 0.55 -52.04
C ASN A 45 7.03 -0.92 -51.98
N GLY A 46 6.23 -1.77 -52.62
CA GLY A 46 6.40 -3.22 -52.60
C GLY A 46 7.59 -3.71 -53.43
N ASN A 47 8.15 -4.84 -52.99
CA ASN A 47 8.23 -6.00 -53.88
C ASN A 47 8.38 -7.30 -53.07
N ASN A 48 7.67 -8.33 -53.53
CA ASN A 48 7.39 -9.61 -52.89
C ASN A 48 8.61 -10.52 -52.69
N ASN A 49 8.74 -11.20 -51.55
CA ASN A 49 8.40 -12.63 -51.45
C ASN A 49 8.61 -13.20 -50.03
N SER A 50 7.66 -14.06 -49.68
CA SER A 50 7.23 -14.52 -48.37
C SER A 50 8.06 -15.65 -47.75
N ASN A 51 8.32 -15.55 -46.44
CA ASN A 51 8.13 -16.64 -45.46
C ASN A 51 8.28 -16.08 -44.04
N ASN A 52 7.22 -15.46 -43.51
CA ASN A 52 7.09 -15.15 -42.08
C ASN A 52 5.75 -15.68 -41.59
N LYS A 53 5.80 -16.56 -40.58
CA LYS A 53 4.64 -17.04 -39.84
C LYS A 53 3.95 -15.84 -39.19
N HIS A 54 2.72 -15.58 -39.61
CA HIS A 54 1.82 -14.63 -38.97
C HIS A 54 1.51 -15.08 -37.54
N ILE A 55 1.86 -14.24 -36.57
CA ILE A 55 1.30 -14.26 -35.23
C ILE A 55 -0.10 -13.65 -35.37
N THR A 56 -1.13 -14.40 -34.99
CA THR A 56 -2.55 -14.00 -35.14
C THR A 56 -3.08 -13.44 -33.81
N GLU A 57 -4.22 -12.75 -33.82
CA GLU A 57 -4.93 -12.28 -32.61
C GLU A 57 -5.11 -13.36 -31.53
N ASN A 58 -5.14 -14.63 -31.93
CA ASN A 58 -5.18 -15.76 -31.01
C ASN A 58 -3.91 -15.90 -30.14
N ASP A 59 -2.74 -15.44 -30.60
CA ASP A 59 -1.49 -15.51 -29.86
C ASP A 59 -1.44 -14.44 -28.74
N HIS A 60 -2.10 -13.29 -28.92
CA HIS A 60 -2.29 -12.30 -27.86
C HIS A 60 -3.28 -12.81 -26.79
N ILE A 61 -4.33 -13.51 -27.19
CA ILE A 61 -5.29 -14.16 -26.26
C ILE A 61 -4.59 -15.31 -25.50
N PHE A 62 -3.75 -16.11 -26.17
CA PHE A 62 -2.99 -17.19 -25.54
C PHE A 62 -1.96 -16.65 -24.52
N TYR A 63 -1.27 -15.55 -24.84
CA TYR A 63 -0.34 -14.92 -23.89
C TYR A 63 -1.06 -14.33 -22.68
N THR A 64 -2.25 -13.74 -22.86
CA THR A 64 -3.04 -13.15 -21.77
C THR A 64 -3.65 -14.24 -20.88
N ASN A 65 -4.16 -15.33 -21.47
CA ASN A 65 -4.66 -16.49 -20.73
C ASN A 65 -3.55 -17.23 -19.98
N ARG A 66 -2.34 -17.35 -20.55
CA ARG A 66 -1.21 -17.98 -19.86
C ARG A 66 -0.68 -17.14 -18.68
N ILE A 67 -0.73 -15.81 -18.78
CA ILE A 67 -0.44 -14.91 -17.64
C ILE A 67 -1.50 -15.06 -16.55
N LEU A 68 -2.78 -15.22 -16.93
CA LEU A 68 -3.90 -15.48 -16.00
C LEU A 68 -3.87 -16.90 -15.39
N GLU A 69 -3.30 -17.88 -16.08
CA GLU A 69 -3.12 -19.25 -15.57
C GLU A 69 -1.88 -19.37 -14.66
N GLU A 70 -0.79 -18.65 -14.96
CA GLU A 70 0.42 -18.62 -14.12
C GLU A 70 0.23 -17.74 -12.86
N THR A 71 -0.65 -16.74 -12.89
CA THR A 71 -1.02 -15.88 -11.73
C THR A 71 -1.91 -16.57 -10.68
N ARG A 72 -2.59 -17.67 -11.01
CA ARG A 72 -3.46 -18.44 -10.09
C ARG A 72 -2.74 -19.46 -9.20
N ASN A 73 -1.43 -19.64 -9.37
CA ASN A 73 -0.69 -20.75 -8.74
C ASN A 73 0.17 -20.36 -7.53
N SER A 74 -0.07 -19.19 -6.92
CA SER A 74 0.53 -18.85 -5.61
C SER A 74 -0.48 -19.07 -4.51
N ASP A 75 -0.05 -19.69 -3.41
CA ASP A 75 -0.89 -19.93 -2.23
C ASP A 75 -1.29 -18.63 -1.53
N VAL A 76 -0.43 -17.60 -1.63
CA VAL A 76 -0.66 -16.28 -1.03
C VAL A 76 -0.24 -15.17 -1.99
N LEU A 77 -1.07 -14.14 -2.05
CA LEU A 77 -0.78 -12.89 -2.74
C LEU A 77 -0.62 -11.74 -1.73
N ILE A 78 0.51 -11.04 -1.77
CA ILE A 78 0.84 -9.92 -0.90
C ILE A 78 0.99 -8.66 -1.75
N PHE A 79 0.09 -7.70 -1.53
CA PHE A 79 0.11 -6.41 -2.20
C PHE A 79 0.90 -5.39 -1.38
N LEU A 80 1.91 -4.76 -1.97
CA LEU A 80 2.66 -3.67 -1.39
C LEU A 80 1.95 -2.36 -1.70
N TRP A 81 1.41 -1.72 -0.66
CA TRP A 81 0.69 -0.48 -0.81
C TRP A 81 1.65 0.71 -0.94
N ASP A 82 1.66 1.32 -2.13
CA ASP A 82 2.35 2.56 -2.42
C ASP A 82 1.32 3.62 -2.87
N PRO A 83 1.03 4.65 -2.05
CA PRO A 83 0.12 5.74 -2.40
C PRO A 83 0.66 6.67 -3.50
N SER A 84 1.96 6.59 -3.79
CA SER A 84 2.67 7.41 -4.75
C SER A 84 3.26 6.51 -5.83
N SER A 85 2.44 6.09 -6.80
CA SER A 85 2.77 5.14 -7.87
C SER A 85 3.96 5.53 -8.79
N GLU A 86 4.83 6.44 -8.37
CA GLU A 86 6.08 6.85 -9.02
C GLU A 86 7.34 6.61 -8.17
N HIS A 87 7.27 5.91 -7.03
CA HIS A 87 8.42 5.76 -6.13
C HIS A 87 9.04 4.37 -6.06
N ASN A 88 10.37 4.37 -6.03
CA ASN A 88 11.22 3.19 -6.01
C ASN A 88 10.99 2.36 -4.75
N ASP A 89 10.88 1.03 -4.90
CA ASP A 89 10.95 0.12 -3.76
C ASP A 89 12.33 0.20 -3.09
N TRP A 90 12.35 0.81 -1.90
CA TRP A 90 13.53 0.99 -1.07
C TRP A 90 13.88 -0.25 -0.24
N THR A 91 12.87 -1.03 0.11
CA THR A 91 13.02 -2.25 0.91
C THR A 91 13.67 -3.35 0.07
N GLY A 92 13.38 -3.38 -1.23
CA GLY A 92 13.83 -4.43 -2.14
C GLY A 92 12.96 -5.69 -2.10
N ILE A 93 11.76 -5.60 -1.50
CA ILE A 93 10.81 -6.72 -1.47
C ILE A 93 10.39 -7.13 -2.88
N LEU A 94 10.17 -6.18 -3.80
CA LEU A 94 9.84 -6.46 -5.21
C LEU A 94 11.06 -6.81 -6.07
N LYS A 95 12.26 -6.38 -5.66
CA LYS A 95 13.48 -6.47 -6.49
C LYS A 95 14.19 -7.82 -6.43
N SER A 96 13.47 -8.92 -6.18
CA SER A 96 14.04 -10.28 -6.18
C SER A 96 14.40 -10.76 -7.59
N LYS A 97 15.41 -10.14 -8.19
CA LYS A 97 16.11 -10.65 -9.36
C LYS A 97 17.04 -11.79 -8.92
N TYR A 98 16.48 -12.98 -8.73
CA TYR A 98 17.23 -14.15 -9.12
C TYR A 98 17.19 -14.19 -10.65
N LEU A 99 18.06 -13.38 -11.27
CA LEU A 99 18.42 -13.60 -12.66
C LEU A 99 18.96 -15.02 -12.71
N VAL A 100 18.20 -15.92 -13.34
CA VAL A 100 18.76 -17.17 -13.84
C VAL A 100 20.01 -16.76 -14.59
N THR A 101 21.19 -17.18 -14.13
CA THR A 101 22.41 -16.83 -14.84
C THR A 101 22.31 -17.40 -16.25
N GLN A 102 22.86 -16.72 -17.26
CA GLN A 102 22.87 -17.30 -18.62
C GLN A 102 23.48 -18.70 -18.63
N GLN A 103 24.34 -19.01 -17.65
CA GLN A 103 24.88 -20.34 -17.41
C GLN A 103 23.80 -21.36 -16.97
N GLN A 104 22.90 -21.01 -16.05
CA GLN A 104 21.77 -21.87 -15.65
C GLN A 104 20.71 -22.03 -16.76
N ILE A 105 20.50 -21.00 -17.59
CA ILE A 105 19.65 -21.09 -18.80
C ILE A 105 20.28 -22.05 -19.81
N ASN A 106 21.60 -21.95 -20.00
CA ASN A 106 22.34 -22.85 -20.88
C ASN A 106 22.35 -24.29 -20.33
N ASP A 107 22.49 -24.50 -19.02
CA ASP A 107 22.43 -25.83 -18.39
C ASP A 107 21.05 -26.48 -18.53
N TYR A 108 19.97 -25.69 -18.44
CA TYR A 108 18.60 -26.17 -18.66
C TYR A 108 18.32 -26.46 -20.13
N ASN A 109 18.79 -25.61 -21.05
CA ASN A 109 18.64 -25.82 -22.49
C ASN A 109 19.49 -26.99 -23.00
N ASN A 110 20.67 -27.21 -22.42
CA ASN A 110 21.54 -28.36 -22.70
C ASN A 110 20.90 -29.68 -22.21
N LYS A 111 20.11 -29.65 -21.12
CA LYS A 111 19.30 -30.81 -20.69
C LYS A 111 18.10 -31.10 -21.60
N LYS A 112 17.61 -30.11 -22.35
CA LYS A 112 16.52 -30.28 -23.34
C LYS A 112 16.98 -30.77 -24.71
N GLN A 113 18.28 -30.72 -25.00
CA GLN A 113 18.84 -31.14 -26.29
C GLN A 113 19.47 -32.54 -26.27
N GLN A 114 19.21 -33.36 -25.24
CA GLN A 114 19.40 -34.80 -25.39
C GLN A 114 18.12 -35.44 -25.93
N PRO A 115 18.12 -35.98 -27.16
CA PRO A 115 16.99 -36.74 -27.66
C PRO A 115 16.87 -38.06 -26.90
N SER A 116 15.67 -38.32 -26.41
CA SER A 116 15.23 -39.63 -25.94
C SER A 116 15.26 -40.65 -27.08
N SER A 117 16.20 -41.58 -27.02
CA SER A 117 16.25 -42.86 -27.75
C SER A 117 16.90 -43.87 -26.77
N THR A 118 16.51 -45.12 -26.59
CA THR A 118 15.44 -45.99 -27.09
C THR A 118 15.29 -47.14 -26.08
N THR A 119 14.19 -47.88 -26.16
CA THR A 119 13.87 -49.12 -25.44
C THR A 119 14.94 -50.22 -25.56
N GLN A 120 15.23 -50.88 -24.43
CA GLN A 120 15.79 -52.23 -24.14
C GLN A 120 16.68 -52.98 -25.17
N GLN A 121 17.89 -53.39 -24.75
CA GLN A 121 18.28 -54.82 -24.58
C GLN A 121 19.66 -54.98 -23.89
N GLN A 122 19.90 -56.19 -23.38
CA GLN A 122 20.92 -56.62 -22.41
C GLN A 122 22.37 -56.71 -22.93
N GLN A 123 23.31 -56.74 -21.97
CA GLN A 123 24.63 -57.41 -21.92
C GLN A 123 25.91 -56.55 -21.76
N GLN A 124 26.91 -57.22 -21.17
CA GLN A 124 28.06 -56.82 -20.33
C GLN A 124 29.32 -56.29 -21.10
N PRO A 125 30.45 -55.93 -20.42
CA PRO A 125 31.32 -54.78 -20.74
C PRO A 125 32.67 -55.14 -21.39
N THR A 126 33.43 -54.15 -21.89
CA THR A 126 34.90 -53.89 -21.64
C THR A 126 35.47 -52.71 -22.50
N PRO A 127 36.67 -52.16 -22.17
CA PRO A 127 37.07 -50.75 -22.40
C PRO A 127 38.20 -50.53 -23.43
N GLN A 128 38.38 -49.29 -23.91
CA GLN A 128 39.65 -48.62 -24.31
C GLN A 128 39.35 -47.30 -25.06
N GLN A 129 39.76 -46.13 -24.54
CA GLN A 129 41.03 -45.37 -24.74
C GLN A 129 40.97 -44.26 -25.82
N GLN A 130 41.44 -43.06 -25.42
CA GLN A 130 42.20 -42.05 -26.21
C GLN A 130 41.41 -41.22 -27.26
N THR A 131 41.62 -39.92 -27.54
CA THR A 131 42.61 -38.87 -27.18
C THR A 131 42.19 -37.50 -27.78
N GLU A 132 42.78 -36.41 -27.22
CA GLU A 132 43.24 -35.16 -27.89
C GLU A 132 42.22 -34.14 -28.47
N ALA A 133 42.15 -32.89 -27.96
CA ALA A 133 43.00 -31.70 -28.21
C ALA A 133 42.32 -30.76 -29.25
N ALA A 134 42.41 -29.42 -29.29
CA ALA A 134 42.98 -28.34 -28.50
C ALA A 134 42.53 -26.99 -29.14
N ALA A 135 42.63 -25.88 -28.37
CA ALA A 135 43.01 -24.51 -28.80
C ALA A 135 42.11 -23.76 -29.82
N ALA A 136 42.02 -22.42 -29.96
CA ALA A 136 42.64 -21.20 -29.43
C ALA A 136 41.66 -20.05 -29.86
N ALA A 137 41.30 -19.08 -29.02
CA ALA A 137 41.98 -17.79 -28.73
C ALA A 137 41.75 -16.64 -29.76
N ALA A 138 41.66 -15.43 -29.17
CA ALA A 138 41.85 -14.08 -29.73
C ALA A 138 40.66 -13.41 -30.47
N SER A 139 40.40 -12.09 -30.41
CA SER A 139 40.83 -10.96 -29.55
C SER A 139 40.15 -9.66 -30.05
N SER A 140 39.78 -8.75 -29.14
CA SER A 140 39.65 -7.27 -29.33
C SER A 140 38.57 -6.75 -30.32
N THR A 141 37.89 -5.60 -30.17
CA THR A 141 38.23 -4.24 -29.69
C THR A 141 36.94 -3.45 -29.29
N GLN A 142 37.16 -2.27 -28.71
CA GLN A 142 36.31 -1.30 -27.99
C GLN A 142 35.00 -0.73 -28.64
N LEU A 143 33.98 -0.56 -27.78
CA LEU A 143 33.04 0.58 -27.51
C LEU A 143 32.78 1.67 -28.60
N PRO A 144 31.53 2.20 -28.76
CA PRO A 144 30.89 3.00 -27.70
C PRO A 144 29.36 2.85 -27.51
N ILE A 145 28.93 3.45 -26.40
CA ILE A 145 27.59 3.53 -25.82
C ILE A 145 26.56 4.15 -26.76
N ASN A 146 25.33 3.61 -26.78
CA ASN A 146 24.15 4.41 -27.03
C ASN A 146 22.99 4.00 -26.11
N PHE A 147 22.55 4.97 -25.31
CA PHE A 147 21.38 4.91 -24.44
C PHE A 147 20.11 4.85 -25.31
N ASN A 148 19.28 3.85 -25.07
CA ASN A 148 17.84 3.95 -25.33
C ASN A 148 17.09 3.20 -24.23
N GLN A 149 16.53 4.00 -23.31
CA GLN A 149 15.50 3.57 -22.38
C GLN A 149 14.24 3.22 -23.18
N LYS A 150 13.77 1.98 -23.02
CA LYS A 150 12.34 1.68 -22.99
C LYS A 150 12.08 0.72 -21.84
N SER A 151 11.35 1.27 -20.86
CA SER A 151 10.62 0.58 -19.82
C SER A 151 9.96 -0.69 -20.39
N SER A 152 10.32 -1.84 -19.84
CA SER A 152 9.58 -3.09 -20.03
C SER A 152 9.26 -3.65 -18.65
N ASN A 153 7.97 -3.96 -18.52
CA ASN A 153 7.24 -4.32 -17.32
C ASN A 153 7.97 -5.31 -16.40
N LEU A 154 7.92 -5.01 -15.10
CA LEU A 154 8.23 -5.92 -14.00
C LEU A 154 7.39 -7.20 -14.15
N LYS A 155 8.03 -8.28 -14.60
CA LYS A 155 7.54 -9.66 -14.49
C LYS A 155 8.67 -10.52 -13.98
N GLU A 156 8.74 -10.66 -12.67
CA GLU A 156 9.43 -11.78 -12.04
C GLU A 156 8.45 -12.48 -11.12
N ILE A 157 7.98 -13.64 -11.60
CA ILE A 157 7.26 -14.61 -10.80
C ILE A 157 8.30 -15.20 -9.84
N PHE A 158 8.09 -14.97 -8.55
CA PHE A 158 8.81 -15.63 -7.47
C PHE A 158 8.68 -17.15 -7.66
N ASN A 159 9.71 -17.82 -8.17
CA ASN A 159 9.77 -19.28 -8.15
C ASN A 159 10.55 -19.73 -6.92
N GLU A 160 9.95 -19.42 -5.76
CA GLU A 160 10.42 -19.73 -4.39
C GLU A 160 10.23 -21.22 -4.02
N ARG A 161 9.76 -22.06 -4.95
CA ARG A 161 9.25 -23.42 -4.70
C ARG A 161 10.22 -24.39 -4.02
N ASN A 162 11.51 -24.06 -3.92
CA ASN A 162 12.50 -24.90 -3.25
C ASN A 162 12.99 -24.36 -1.89
N LYS A 163 12.55 -23.17 -1.43
CA LYS A 163 13.01 -22.57 -0.16
C LYS A 163 11.91 -22.24 0.85
N CYS A 164 10.73 -21.79 0.41
CA CYS A 164 9.60 -21.57 1.32
C CYS A 164 8.68 -22.79 1.36
N SER A 165 8.03 -23.02 2.50
CA SER A 165 7.02 -24.09 2.65
C SER A 165 5.74 -23.83 1.84
N HIS A 166 5.48 -22.58 1.49
CA HIS A 166 4.31 -22.13 0.74
C HIS A 166 4.74 -21.19 -0.39
N SER A 167 3.98 -21.17 -1.48
CA SER A 167 4.25 -20.28 -2.60
C SER A 167 3.59 -18.91 -2.37
N CYS A 168 4.40 -17.85 -2.42
CA CYS A 168 3.92 -16.49 -2.21
C CYS A 168 4.37 -15.55 -3.32
N ARG A 169 3.55 -14.53 -3.59
CA ARG A 169 3.86 -13.51 -4.58
C ARG A 169 3.67 -12.12 -3.99
N PHE A 170 4.70 -11.29 -4.11
CA PHE A 170 4.64 -9.88 -3.77
C PHE A 170 4.36 -9.08 -5.05
N THR A 171 3.45 -8.11 -4.96
CA THR A 171 3.03 -7.30 -6.09
C THR A 171 2.75 -5.87 -5.68
N ASN A 172 2.88 -4.93 -6.61
CA ASN A 172 2.36 -3.57 -6.50
C ASN A 172 1.42 -3.24 -7.67
N ILE A 173 0.94 -4.26 -8.37
CA ILE A 173 0.00 -4.14 -9.48
C ILE A 173 -1.38 -3.85 -8.89
N GLN A 174 -1.91 -2.65 -9.13
CA GLN A 174 -3.11 -2.16 -8.47
C GLN A 174 -4.33 -3.05 -8.70
N GLU A 175 -4.43 -3.71 -9.84
CA GLU A 175 -5.52 -4.65 -10.17
C GLU A 175 -5.55 -5.86 -9.24
N GLU A 176 -4.40 -6.22 -8.66
CA GLU A 176 -4.23 -7.40 -7.81
C GLU A 176 -4.51 -7.09 -6.34
N ILE A 177 -4.78 -5.82 -5.99
CA ILE A 177 -5.08 -5.41 -4.61
C ILE A 177 -6.29 -6.15 -4.07
N VAL A 178 -7.33 -6.37 -4.89
CA VAL A 178 -8.60 -6.98 -4.47
C VAL A 178 -8.45 -8.48 -4.21
N GLU A 179 -7.51 -9.14 -4.89
CA GLU A 179 -7.26 -10.59 -4.75
C GLU A 179 -6.21 -10.88 -3.68
N SER A 180 -5.51 -9.85 -3.19
CA SER A 180 -4.41 -9.99 -2.24
C SER A 180 -4.90 -10.41 -0.86
N ASN A 181 -4.21 -11.38 -0.25
CA ASN A 181 -4.47 -11.82 1.12
C ASN A 181 -3.94 -10.82 2.15
N LEU A 182 -2.84 -10.13 1.82
CA LEU A 182 -2.23 -9.11 2.68
C LEU A 182 -1.98 -7.83 1.87
N ILE A 183 -2.47 -6.71 2.39
CA ILE A 183 -2.09 -5.37 1.94
C ILE A 183 -1.05 -4.84 2.94
N LEU A 184 0.20 -4.72 2.47
CA LEU A 184 1.36 -4.36 3.27
C LEU A 184 1.67 -2.86 3.12
N PHE A 185 1.55 -2.12 4.20
CA PHE A 185 1.78 -0.69 4.29
C PHE A 185 3.22 -0.41 4.76
N ASP A 186 3.99 0.36 3.99
CA ASP A 186 5.26 0.92 4.44
C ASP A 186 5.13 2.45 4.61
N PRO A 187 5.26 2.98 5.84
CA PRO A 187 5.11 4.40 6.09
C PRO A 187 6.24 5.25 5.49
N VAL A 188 7.28 4.67 4.90
CA VAL A 188 8.28 5.42 4.12
C VAL A 188 7.64 6.14 2.93
N TYR A 189 6.60 5.56 2.31
CA TYR A 189 5.86 6.21 1.21
C TYR A 189 4.91 7.30 1.69
N LEU A 190 4.78 7.45 3.01
CA LEU A 190 4.06 8.54 3.64
C LEU A 190 5.08 9.56 4.13
N HIS A 191 4.96 10.81 3.66
CA HIS A 191 5.79 11.86 4.21
C HIS A 191 5.57 11.95 5.74
N LYS A 192 6.66 12.05 6.50
CA LYS A 192 6.75 11.82 7.97
C LYS A 192 5.64 12.47 8.79
N ASP A 193 5.13 13.62 8.35
CA ASP A 193 4.08 14.39 9.02
C ASP A 193 2.86 14.74 8.15
N ASN A 194 2.81 14.37 6.86
CA ASN A 194 1.68 14.77 6.01
C ASN A 194 0.36 14.13 6.45
N TRP A 195 0.44 12.94 7.05
CA TRP A 195 -0.70 12.25 7.65
C TRP A 195 -1.41 13.06 8.75
N LYS A 196 -0.74 14.05 9.37
CA LYS A 196 -1.34 14.95 10.36
C LYS A 196 -2.22 16.03 9.73
N ARG A 197 -2.00 16.34 8.45
CA ARG A 197 -2.68 17.42 7.72
C ARG A 197 -3.80 16.91 6.82
N SER A 198 -3.67 15.67 6.34
CA SER A 198 -4.68 14.97 5.55
C SER A 198 -4.82 13.54 6.08
N PRO A 199 -6.04 13.02 6.28
CA PRO A 199 -6.19 11.64 6.71
C PRO A 199 -5.61 10.69 5.66
N LEU A 200 -5.00 9.60 6.11
CA LEU A 200 -4.37 8.64 5.19
C LEU A 200 -5.44 7.94 4.35
N LYS A 201 -5.12 7.75 3.07
CA LYS A 201 -6.00 7.11 2.09
C LYS A 201 -5.73 5.61 2.03
N LEU A 202 -6.15 4.84 3.03
CA LEU A 202 -5.96 3.37 2.99
C LEU A 202 -6.96 2.75 2.01
N PRO A 203 -6.63 1.66 1.29
CA PRO A 203 -7.59 0.97 0.44
C PRO A 203 -8.73 0.38 1.28
N GLU A 204 -9.81 -0.03 0.61
CA GLU A 204 -10.83 -0.82 1.27
C GLU A 204 -10.25 -2.18 1.67
N LYS A 205 -10.65 -2.67 2.85
CA LYS A 205 -10.28 -4.00 3.33
C LYS A 205 -11.43 -4.97 3.08
N HIS A 206 -11.27 -5.90 2.14
CA HIS A 206 -12.21 -7.00 2.00
C HIS A 206 -12.05 -8.01 3.15
N SER A 207 -13.10 -8.78 3.42
CA SER A 207 -13.14 -9.73 4.55
C SER A 207 -12.01 -10.76 4.57
N HIS A 208 -11.56 -11.19 3.39
CA HIS A 208 -10.44 -12.13 3.22
C HIS A 208 -9.05 -11.49 3.39
N GLN A 209 -8.97 -10.17 3.50
CA GLN A 209 -7.72 -9.43 3.49
C GLN A 209 -7.26 -9.10 4.89
N LYS A 210 -5.94 -9.05 5.05
CA LYS A 210 -5.27 -8.49 6.21
C LYS A 210 -4.56 -7.20 5.82
N PHE A 211 -4.43 -6.30 6.78
CA PHE A 211 -3.57 -5.13 6.72
C PHE A 211 -2.29 -5.44 7.50
N GLY A 212 -1.15 -5.30 6.86
CA GLY A 212 0.16 -5.47 7.46
C GLY A 212 0.91 -4.16 7.53
N LEU A 213 1.58 -3.88 8.64
CA LEU A 213 2.48 -2.74 8.77
C LEU A 213 3.92 -3.22 8.65
N LEU A 214 4.63 -2.80 7.61
CA LEU A 214 6.06 -3.01 7.45
C LEU A 214 6.80 -1.74 7.84
N HIS A 215 7.61 -1.76 8.90
CA HIS A 215 8.43 -0.58 9.21
C HIS A 215 9.79 -0.91 9.85
N HIS A 216 10.82 -0.28 9.30
CA HIS A 216 12.21 -0.38 9.78
C HIS A 216 12.75 0.96 10.28
N ASN A 217 11.92 2.01 10.29
CA ASN A 217 12.30 3.34 10.77
C ASN A 217 11.84 3.57 12.20
N SER A 218 12.55 4.46 12.90
CA SER A 218 12.21 4.80 14.26
C SER A 218 10.89 5.55 14.40
N LYS A 219 10.22 5.32 15.54
CA LYS A 219 9.03 6.07 15.96
C LYS A 219 9.31 7.57 16.12
N SER A 220 10.54 7.95 16.49
CA SER A 220 10.94 9.37 16.56
C SER A 220 11.02 10.04 15.19
N GLN A 221 11.33 9.27 14.14
CA GLN A 221 11.42 9.78 12.77
C GLN A 221 10.06 9.73 12.05
N TYR A 222 9.21 8.76 12.36
CA TYR A 222 7.89 8.59 11.75
C TYR A 222 6.81 8.50 12.83
N SER A 223 6.27 9.66 13.20
CA SER A 223 5.31 9.77 14.32
C SER A 223 3.99 9.02 14.12
N ILE A 224 3.64 8.66 12.87
CA ILE A 224 2.50 7.78 12.55
C ILE A 224 2.61 6.41 13.22
N LEU A 225 3.83 5.89 13.41
CA LEU A 225 4.10 4.60 14.07
C LEU A 225 3.70 4.59 15.54
N SER A 226 3.47 5.77 16.14
CA SER A 226 2.96 5.93 17.51
C SER A 226 1.46 6.28 17.54
N ASN A 227 0.80 6.34 16.39
CA ASN A 227 -0.63 6.64 16.32
C ASN A 227 -1.44 5.38 16.63
N LYS A 228 -2.10 5.36 17.79
CA LYS A 228 -2.88 4.22 18.26
C LYS A 228 -4.00 3.81 17.28
N PRO A 229 -4.85 4.73 16.77
CA PRO A 229 -5.85 4.39 15.77
C PRO A 229 -5.26 3.70 14.53
N TYR A 230 -4.14 4.22 13.97
CA TYR A 230 -3.45 3.60 12.83
C TYR A 230 -2.98 2.18 13.12
N ASN A 231 -2.36 1.96 14.28
CA ASN A 231 -1.82 0.65 14.65
C ASN A 231 -2.95 -0.37 14.90
N GLU A 232 -4.11 0.05 15.43
CA GLU A 232 -5.31 -0.80 15.60
C GLU A 232 -5.96 -1.18 14.26
N LEU A 233 -5.57 -0.53 13.15
CA LEU A 233 -6.02 -0.92 11.81
C LEU A 233 -5.33 -2.19 11.32
N MET A 234 -4.09 -2.38 11.75
CA MET A 234 -3.14 -3.37 11.24
C MET A 234 -3.35 -4.70 11.94
N ASP A 235 -3.57 -5.77 11.18
CA ASP A 235 -3.67 -7.12 11.74
C ASP A 235 -2.29 -7.76 11.96
N ILE A 236 -1.28 -7.32 11.19
CA ILE A 236 0.07 -7.86 11.23
C ILE A 236 1.05 -6.69 11.38
N ASP A 237 2.02 -6.81 12.29
CA ASP A 237 3.12 -5.86 12.47
C ASP A 237 4.45 -6.55 12.17
N ILE A 238 5.16 -6.04 11.16
CA ILE A 238 6.45 -6.54 10.65
C ILE A 238 7.47 -5.41 10.87
N SER A 239 8.17 -5.47 12.00
CA SER A 239 9.03 -4.38 12.44
C SER A 239 10.24 -4.86 13.24
N TYR A 240 11.16 -3.96 13.57
CA TYR A 240 12.30 -4.31 14.43
C TYR A 240 11.94 -4.39 15.93
N ILE A 241 10.70 -4.03 16.31
CA ILE A 241 10.26 -3.91 17.71
C ILE A 241 9.53 -5.17 18.18
N ASN A 242 8.79 -5.84 17.29
CA ASN A 242 7.85 -6.88 17.65
C ASN A 242 8.44 -8.29 17.50
N SER A 243 8.68 -8.97 18.63
CA SER A 243 9.23 -10.33 18.68
C SER A 243 8.19 -11.45 18.75
N ASP A 244 6.92 -11.12 19.02
CA ASP A 244 5.95 -12.11 19.51
C ASP A 244 5.48 -13.08 18.42
N ASN A 245 5.62 -12.71 17.15
CA ASN A 245 5.20 -13.51 15.99
C ASN A 245 6.35 -13.95 15.07
N ASN A 246 7.61 -13.82 15.49
CA ASN A 246 8.78 -14.19 14.67
C ASN A 246 8.85 -13.45 13.31
N LEU A 247 8.22 -12.27 13.25
CA LEU A 247 8.20 -11.33 12.13
C LEU A 247 9.08 -10.11 12.38
N ASP A 248 10.02 -10.21 13.32
CA ASP A 248 11.03 -9.18 13.55
C ASP A 248 11.99 -9.09 12.36
N ILE A 249 12.05 -7.90 11.76
CA ILE A 249 12.96 -7.59 10.66
C ILE A 249 14.24 -6.94 11.17
N THR A 250 15.32 -7.14 10.40
CA THR A 250 16.59 -6.44 10.58
C THR A 250 16.99 -5.68 9.31
N LEU A 251 17.99 -4.83 9.45
CA LEU A 251 18.69 -4.21 8.32
C LEU A 251 20.12 -4.78 8.18
N ALA A 252 20.33 -6.01 8.66
CA ALA A 252 21.55 -6.78 8.51
C ALA A 252 21.65 -7.36 7.08
N CYS A 253 21.62 -6.49 6.09
CA CYS A 253 21.44 -6.87 4.70
C CYS A 253 22.78 -7.00 3.96
N PRO A 254 22.87 -7.84 2.91
CA PRO A 254 24.07 -7.94 2.10
C PRO A 254 24.23 -6.73 1.16
N PRO A 255 25.45 -6.43 0.67
CA PRO A 255 25.65 -5.39 -0.34
C PRO A 255 24.97 -5.69 -1.68
N ASN A 256 24.69 -6.97 -1.97
CA ASN A 256 24.02 -7.39 -3.19
C ASN A 256 22.82 -8.29 -2.86
N ILE A 257 21.67 -7.99 -3.45
CA ILE A 257 20.40 -8.70 -3.21
C ILE A 257 20.44 -10.18 -3.60
N SER A 258 21.32 -10.56 -4.53
CA SER A 258 21.47 -11.94 -5.00
C SER A 258 22.34 -12.81 -4.07
N PHE A 259 22.94 -12.23 -3.02
CA PHE A 259 23.78 -12.99 -2.10
C PHE A 259 22.93 -13.96 -1.28
N SER A 260 23.35 -15.22 -1.27
CA SER A 260 22.85 -16.19 -0.30
C SER A 260 23.35 -15.87 1.11
N ILE A 261 22.80 -16.56 2.11
CA ILE A 261 23.31 -16.50 3.48
C ILE A 261 24.78 -16.91 3.54
N ASP A 262 25.18 -17.90 2.73
CA ASP A 262 26.56 -18.39 2.67
C ASP A 262 27.48 -17.36 2.02
N ASP A 263 27.06 -16.72 0.92
CA ASP A 263 27.82 -15.64 0.28
C ASP A 263 28.05 -14.47 1.25
N THR A 264 27.00 -14.11 2.00
CA THR A 264 27.05 -13.01 2.99
C THR A 264 27.96 -13.36 4.16
N THR A 265 27.87 -14.60 4.65
CA THR A 265 28.73 -15.11 5.72
C THR A 265 30.20 -15.18 5.29
N ASN A 266 30.46 -15.67 4.08
CA ASN A 266 31.79 -15.69 3.47
C ASN A 266 32.37 -14.29 3.29
N LEU A 267 31.54 -13.31 2.91
CA LEU A 267 31.96 -11.91 2.83
C LEU A 267 32.39 -11.37 4.20
N LEU A 268 31.64 -11.66 5.26
CA LEU A 268 32.01 -11.23 6.63
C LEU A 268 33.31 -11.90 7.10
N LEU A 269 33.47 -13.19 6.88
CA LEU A 269 34.65 -13.96 7.30
C LEU A 269 35.89 -13.69 6.41
N LYS A 270 35.74 -13.00 5.28
CA LYS A 270 36.87 -12.64 4.40
C LYS A 270 37.94 -11.87 5.17
N LYS A 271 39.17 -12.41 5.17
CA LYS A 271 40.32 -11.73 5.78
C LYS A 271 40.72 -10.50 4.97
N HIS A 272 41.10 -9.43 5.68
CA HIS A 272 41.66 -8.22 5.09
C HIS A 272 43.11 -8.12 5.55
N ASN A 273 44.05 -8.01 4.61
CA ASN A 273 45.49 -7.97 4.92
C ASN A 273 46.11 -6.60 4.57
N ASP A 274 45.28 -5.62 4.25
CA ASP A 274 45.67 -4.31 3.72
C ASP A 274 45.62 -3.20 4.78
N PHE A 275 45.64 -3.55 6.06
CA PHE A 275 45.45 -2.61 7.18
C PHE A 275 46.44 -1.43 7.17
N GLU A 276 47.68 -1.67 6.77
CA GLU A 276 48.73 -0.63 6.67
C GLU A 276 48.48 0.38 5.53
N LYS A 277 47.67 0.00 4.52
CA LYS A 277 47.31 0.89 3.40
C LYS A 277 46.12 1.79 3.75
N ARG A 278 45.42 1.52 4.86
CA ARG A 278 44.23 2.27 5.27
C ARG A 278 44.64 3.58 5.95
N LYS A 279 43.85 4.63 5.74
CA LYS A 279 44.05 5.92 6.41
C LYS A 279 43.94 5.73 7.93
N ASN A 280 44.91 6.26 8.68
CA ASN A 280 44.84 6.46 10.14
C ASN A 280 43.82 7.57 10.46
N SER A 281 42.56 7.34 10.10
CA SER A 281 41.46 8.30 10.12
C SER A 281 40.15 7.56 10.29
N THR A 282 39.12 8.28 10.72
CA THR A 282 37.76 7.77 10.90
C THR A 282 36.85 8.38 9.84
N ILE A 283 35.95 7.61 9.25
CA ILE A 283 34.95 8.12 8.29
C ILE A 283 33.54 8.19 8.89
N PHE A 284 32.81 9.25 8.57
CA PHE A 284 31.39 9.42 8.89
C PHE A 284 30.59 9.76 7.62
N ILE A 285 29.53 8.99 7.34
CA ILE A 285 28.62 9.24 6.23
C ILE A 285 27.21 9.26 6.76
N SER A 286 26.60 10.45 6.82
CA SER A 286 25.20 10.61 7.18
C SER A 286 24.59 11.85 6.53
N SER A 287 23.32 11.75 6.14
CA SER A 287 22.57 12.83 5.50
C SER A 287 21.39 13.37 6.32
N ASN A 288 20.88 12.59 7.28
CA ASN A 288 19.85 13.06 8.20
C ASN A 288 20.53 13.71 9.41
N CYS A 289 20.50 15.04 9.52
CA CYS A 289 21.23 15.77 10.57
C CYS A 289 20.33 16.33 11.67
N ILE A 290 19.03 16.42 11.41
CA ILE A 290 18.07 17.14 12.28
C ILE A 290 16.79 16.35 12.56
N ASP A 291 16.39 15.38 11.73
CA ASP A 291 15.13 14.67 11.93
C ASP A 291 15.23 13.63 13.05
N GLY A 292 14.16 13.49 13.84
CA GLY A 292 14.13 12.60 15.00
C GLY A 292 15.21 12.99 16.02
N LEU A 293 15.96 12.01 16.53
CA LEU A 293 17.07 12.24 17.47
C LEU A 293 18.45 12.38 16.79
N SER A 294 18.49 12.57 15.47
CA SER A 294 19.75 12.61 14.70
C SER A 294 20.62 13.84 14.96
N LEU A 295 20.06 14.92 15.52
CA LEU A 295 20.80 16.09 15.98
C LEU A 295 21.78 15.72 17.11
N SER A 296 21.31 14.97 18.11
CA SER A 296 22.15 14.49 19.22
C SER A 296 23.31 13.66 18.71
N ARG A 297 23.05 12.74 17.77
CA ARG A 297 24.11 11.95 17.11
C ARG A 297 25.15 12.86 16.45
N THR A 298 24.70 13.85 15.68
CA THR A 298 25.60 14.74 14.95
C THR A 298 26.46 15.59 15.90
N ASN A 299 25.89 16.04 17.02
CA ASN A 299 26.64 16.76 18.06
C ASN A 299 27.68 15.85 18.74
N LEU A 300 27.35 14.60 19.04
CA LEU A 300 28.31 13.63 19.61
C LEU A 300 29.48 13.37 18.65
N VAL A 301 29.22 13.22 17.35
CA VAL A 301 30.28 13.09 16.34
C VAL A 301 31.12 14.37 16.24
N ASN A 302 30.50 15.55 16.35
CA ASN A 302 31.22 16.82 16.36
C ASN A 302 32.18 16.92 17.56
N GLU A 303 31.74 16.55 18.77
CA GLU A 303 32.63 16.52 19.94
C GLU A 303 33.76 15.50 19.78
N LEU A 304 33.46 14.30 19.25
CA LEU A 304 34.48 13.29 18.99
C LEU A 304 35.51 13.77 17.95
N SER A 305 35.08 14.56 16.97
CA SER A 305 35.97 15.12 15.92
C SER A 305 37.00 16.13 16.45
N LYS A 306 36.79 16.68 17.66
CA LYS A 306 37.76 17.52 18.36
C LYS A 306 38.89 16.69 18.98
N ILE A 307 38.68 15.39 19.18
CA ILE A 307 39.60 14.48 19.85
C ILE A 307 40.35 13.64 18.81
N ILE A 308 39.64 13.04 17.85
CA ILE A 308 40.20 12.21 16.78
C ILE A 308 39.87 12.75 15.40
N LYS A 309 40.68 12.41 14.39
CA LYS A 309 40.43 12.81 13.01
C LYS A 309 39.19 12.07 12.45
N ILE A 310 38.16 12.83 12.11
CA ILE A 310 36.94 12.35 11.45
C ILE A 310 36.74 13.07 10.11
N GLU A 311 36.70 12.30 9.03
CA GLU A 311 36.33 12.74 7.68
C GLU A 311 34.83 12.51 7.48
N SER A 312 34.05 13.59 7.32
CA SER A 312 32.62 13.52 7.04
C SER A 312 32.31 13.82 5.58
N LEU A 313 31.70 12.85 4.87
CA LEU A 313 31.35 12.96 3.45
C LEU A 313 29.86 13.17 3.18
N GLY A 314 29.00 12.93 4.16
CA GLY A 314 27.56 13.14 4.05
C GLY A 314 27.15 14.63 4.09
N ASN A 315 25.85 14.89 4.27
CA ASN A 315 25.36 16.26 4.46
C ASN A 315 25.66 16.79 5.87
N CYS A 316 25.80 15.89 6.85
CA CYS A 316 26.08 16.28 8.24
C CYS A 316 27.57 16.57 8.45
N LEU A 317 27.89 17.67 9.14
CA LEU A 317 29.25 18.20 9.38
C LEU A 317 30.01 18.61 8.10
N ASN A 318 30.01 17.76 7.06
CA ASN A 318 30.53 18.02 5.71
C ASN A 318 31.92 18.71 5.73
N ASN A 319 32.83 18.18 6.55
CA ASN A 319 34.12 18.80 6.84
C ASN A 319 35.23 18.38 5.86
N ASN A 320 34.99 17.38 4.99
CA ASN A 320 35.96 16.94 4.00
C ASN A 320 35.78 17.70 2.67
N LYS A 321 36.69 18.65 2.40
CA LYS A 321 36.70 19.47 1.18
C LYS A 321 37.19 18.72 -0.07
N ASN A 322 37.79 17.54 0.08
CA ASN A 322 38.23 16.67 -1.02
C ASN A 322 37.09 15.76 -1.55
N LYS A 323 35.82 16.20 -1.50
CA LYS A 323 34.71 15.51 -2.19
C LYS A 323 35.03 15.22 -3.66
N GLY A 324 35.90 16.02 -4.28
CA GLY A 324 36.40 15.81 -5.64
C GLY A 324 37.25 14.55 -5.87
N GLU A 325 37.76 13.86 -4.84
CA GLU A 325 38.36 12.52 -5.01
C GLU A 325 37.27 11.44 -5.13
N TYR A 326 36.10 11.68 -4.53
CA TYR A 326 34.91 10.83 -4.61
C TYR A 326 33.90 11.41 -5.60
N LYS A 327 34.40 11.86 -6.77
CA LYS A 327 33.77 12.72 -7.80
C LYS A 327 32.33 12.40 -8.25
N ASN A 328 31.77 11.27 -7.86
CA ASN A 328 30.41 10.81 -8.17
C ASN A 328 29.67 10.31 -6.92
N LEU A 329 29.65 11.09 -5.83
CA LEU A 329 28.83 10.76 -4.66
C LEU A 329 27.36 10.72 -5.07
N LYS A 330 26.80 9.52 -5.19
CA LYS A 330 25.37 9.32 -5.47
C LYS A 330 24.55 9.78 -4.28
N SER A 331 23.47 10.49 -4.53
CA SER A 331 22.51 10.84 -3.48
C SER A 331 21.83 9.58 -2.94
N LYS A 332 21.21 9.70 -1.75
CA LYS A 332 20.48 8.58 -1.16
C LYS A 332 19.32 8.16 -2.08
N GLU A 333 18.76 9.13 -2.79
CA GLU A 333 17.73 9.09 -3.84
C GLU A 333 18.20 8.31 -5.08
N ASP A 334 19.47 8.46 -5.48
CA ASP A 334 20.07 7.73 -6.61
C ASP A 334 20.36 6.26 -6.29
N LEU A 335 20.58 5.94 -5.00
CA LEU A 335 20.87 4.60 -4.50
C LEU A 335 19.58 3.92 -4.06
N GLY A 336 18.70 3.63 -5.01
CA GLY A 336 17.29 3.22 -4.82
C GLY A 336 17.02 1.90 -4.06
N THR A 337 17.98 1.31 -3.33
CA THR A 337 17.77 0.18 -2.40
C THR A 337 18.75 0.23 -1.23
N ILE A 338 18.43 -0.47 -0.13
CA ILE A 338 19.37 -0.64 0.99
C ILE A 338 20.68 -1.31 0.55
N ASN A 339 20.63 -2.35 -0.28
CA ASN A 339 21.80 -3.10 -0.75
C ASN A 339 22.75 -2.19 -1.55
N SER A 340 22.22 -1.39 -2.49
CA SER A 340 23.03 -0.45 -3.28
C SER A 340 23.72 0.60 -2.42
N ARG A 341 23.10 1.02 -1.31
CA ARG A 341 23.74 1.94 -0.34
C ARG A 341 24.86 1.26 0.43
N ILE A 342 24.65 0.01 0.85
CA ILE A 342 25.67 -0.80 1.52
C ILE A 342 26.87 -1.00 0.57
N GLU A 343 26.64 -1.46 -0.66
CA GLU A 343 27.68 -1.64 -1.67
C GLU A 343 28.48 -0.35 -1.89
N TYR A 344 27.78 0.77 -2.10
CA TYR A 344 28.39 2.07 -2.31
C TYR A 344 29.25 2.54 -1.13
N ASN A 345 28.70 2.50 0.09
CA ASN A 345 29.41 2.93 1.29
C ASN A 345 30.58 1.99 1.63
N MET A 346 30.43 0.69 1.35
CA MET A 346 31.48 -0.31 1.55
C MET A 346 32.74 0.04 0.74
N GLU A 347 32.62 0.49 -0.51
CA GLU A 347 33.78 0.90 -1.32
C GLU A 347 34.54 2.08 -0.71
N ILE A 348 33.84 3.02 -0.07
CA ILE A 348 34.47 4.16 0.62
C ILE A 348 35.14 3.67 1.91
N TYR A 349 34.44 2.86 2.70
CA TYR A 349 34.91 2.41 4.03
C TYR A 349 36.18 1.55 3.97
N LYS A 350 36.45 0.86 2.85
CA LYS A 350 37.71 0.10 2.65
C LYS A 350 38.97 0.94 2.84
N GLY A 351 38.90 2.25 2.58
CA GLY A 351 40.05 3.16 2.72
C GLY A 351 40.35 3.61 4.15
N PHE A 352 39.53 3.24 5.14
CA PHE A 352 39.60 3.76 6.50
C PHE A 352 39.76 2.64 7.53
N LYS A 353 40.44 2.96 8.65
CA LYS A 353 40.57 2.04 9.79
C LYS A 353 39.29 1.98 10.64
N PHE A 354 38.62 3.12 10.81
CA PHE A 354 37.43 3.24 11.65
C PHE A 354 36.25 3.88 10.90
N VAL A 355 35.04 3.45 11.26
CA VAL A 355 33.78 4.01 10.73
C VAL A 355 32.89 4.40 11.90
N ILE A 356 32.35 5.63 11.89
CA ILE A 356 31.31 6.03 12.85
C ILE A 356 29.98 5.36 12.45
N CYS A 357 29.52 4.42 13.28
CA CYS A 357 28.27 3.68 13.12
C CYS A 357 27.26 4.09 14.19
N PHE A 358 27.13 5.39 14.48
CA PHE A 358 26.14 5.89 15.43
C PHE A 358 24.74 5.90 14.80
N GLU A 359 23.74 5.40 15.52
CA GLU A 359 22.37 5.40 15.06
C GLU A 359 21.69 6.77 15.20
N ASN A 360 20.56 6.93 14.49
CA ASN A 360 19.72 8.12 14.65
C ASN A 360 19.12 8.22 16.06
N GLU A 361 18.94 7.09 16.74
CA GLU A 361 18.44 6.99 18.10
C GLU A 361 18.94 5.72 18.78
N ASN A 362 18.95 5.72 20.12
CA ASN A 362 19.39 4.59 20.93
C ASN A 362 18.17 3.79 21.43
N SER A 363 17.49 3.11 20.51
CA SER A 363 16.35 2.24 20.81
C SER A 363 16.76 0.77 20.79
N THR A 364 16.20 -0.03 21.70
CA THR A 364 16.38 -1.50 21.69
C THR A 364 16.01 -2.08 20.33
N ASN A 365 16.78 -3.06 19.86
CA ASN A 365 16.65 -3.72 18.56
C ASN A 365 16.80 -2.83 17.30
N TYR A 366 16.97 -1.52 17.45
CA TYR A 366 17.19 -0.61 16.33
C TYR A 366 18.65 -0.64 15.89
N VAL A 367 18.99 -1.64 15.08
CA VAL A 367 20.31 -1.84 14.47
C VAL A 367 20.17 -1.78 12.95
N THR A 368 20.81 -0.79 12.33
CA THR A 368 20.69 -0.54 10.90
C THR A 368 21.87 -1.14 10.11
N GLU A 369 21.89 -0.92 8.80
CA GLU A 369 22.93 -1.38 7.90
C GLU A 369 24.33 -0.82 8.22
N LYS A 370 24.42 0.27 8.99
CA LYS A 370 25.66 1.03 9.23
C LYS A 370 26.78 0.16 9.78
N VAL A 371 26.49 -0.66 10.78
CA VAL A 371 27.49 -1.53 11.44
C VAL A 371 27.95 -2.64 10.49
N TYR A 372 27.01 -3.30 9.80
CA TYR A 372 27.32 -4.35 8.84
C TYR A 372 28.13 -3.83 7.64
N THR A 373 27.81 -2.64 7.15
CA THR A 373 28.55 -2.00 6.06
C THR A 373 30.03 -1.80 6.40
N ALA A 374 30.33 -1.39 7.63
CA ALA A 374 31.71 -1.26 8.12
C ALA A 374 32.40 -2.63 8.25
N LEU A 375 31.70 -3.63 8.80
CA LEU A 375 32.22 -5.00 8.93
C LEU A 375 32.54 -5.63 7.55
N TYR A 376 31.66 -5.48 6.55
CA TYR A 376 31.91 -5.95 5.18
C TYR A 376 33.12 -5.27 4.54
N ALA A 377 33.37 -4.00 4.85
CA ALA A 377 34.52 -3.24 4.36
C ALA A 377 35.85 -3.59 5.08
N GLY A 378 35.78 -4.37 6.16
CA GLY A 378 36.93 -4.68 7.00
C GLY A 378 37.43 -3.47 7.82
N ALA A 379 36.56 -2.50 8.10
CA ALA A 379 36.85 -1.37 8.98
C ALA A 379 36.22 -1.61 10.36
N ILE A 380 36.81 -1.05 11.42
CA ILE A 380 36.30 -1.21 12.79
C ILE A 380 35.12 -0.25 13.01
N PRO A 381 33.91 -0.76 13.30
CA PRO A 381 32.76 0.08 13.64
C PRO A 381 32.95 0.70 15.04
N ILE A 382 32.76 2.03 15.13
CA ILE A 382 32.58 2.74 16.40
C ILE A 382 31.08 2.90 16.59
N TRP A 383 30.50 2.10 17.48
CA TRP A 383 29.06 1.94 17.64
C TRP A 383 28.48 2.85 18.72
N MET A 384 27.28 3.38 18.50
CA MET A 384 26.41 3.92 19.55
C MET A 384 24.97 3.83 19.06
N GLY A 385 24.11 3.16 19.83
CA GLY A 385 22.78 2.77 19.35
C GLY A 385 22.13 1.79 20.33
N ALA A 386 21.43 0.78 19.81
CA ALA A 386 20.85 -0.29 20.60
C ALA A 386 21.87 -0.89 21.59
N LYS A 387 21.46 -1.04 22.87
CA LYS A 387 22.32 -1.60 23.93
C LYS A 387 22.60 -3.08 23.74
N ASN A 388 21.70 -3.81 23.09
CA ASN A 388 21.83 -5.24 22.79
C ASN A 388 22.58 -5.53 21.48
N ILE A 389 23.49 -4.65 21.05
CA ILE A 389 24.26 -4.80 19.80
C ILE A 389 25.05 -6.12 19.74
N ASP A 390 25.45 -6.66 20.89
CA ASP A 390 26.17 -7.94 20.98
C ASP A 390 25.36 -9.14 20.48
N GLN A 391 24.04 -9.00 20.31
CA GLN A 391 23.18 -10.01 19.67
C GLN A 391 23.21 -9.94 18.14
N TYR A 392 23.79 -8.88 17.57
CA TYR A 392 23.78 -8.61 16.12
C TYR A 392 25.15 -8.76 15.49
N VAL A 393 26.23 -8.45 16.20
CA VAL A 393 27.59 -8.44 15.62
C VAL A 393 28.44 -9.60 16.13
N PRO A 394 29.49 -10.02 15.38
CA PRO A 394 30.46 -10.95 15.90
C PRO A 394 31.14 -10.41 17.17
N THR A 395 31.40 -11.29 18.12
CA THR A 395 31.97 -10.94 19.41
C THR A 395 33.36 -10.30 19.24
N GLY A 396 33.56 -9.14 19.86
CA GLY A 396 34.82 -8.38 19.76
C GLY A 396 35.05 -7.66 18.43
N SER A 397 34.05 -7.59 17.54
CA SER A 397 34.21 -6.96 16.20
C SER A 397 34.05 -5.44 16.17
N ILE A 398 33.63 -4.81 17.27
CA ILE A 398 33.30 -3.38 17.33
C ILE A 398 33.96 -2.67 18.51
N ILE A 399 34.03 -1.34 18.43
CA ILE A 399 34.21 -0.47 19.60
C ILE A 399 32.80 -0.07 20.06
N ASN A 400 32.32 -0.69 21.15
CA ASN A 400 30.99 -0.44 21.68
C ASN A 400 30.98 0.86 22.51
N GLY A 401 30.58 1.97 21.90
CA GLY A 401 30.51 3.28 22.55
C GLY A 401 29.55 3.33 23.75
N ASN A 402 28.60 2.40 23.86
CA ASN A 402 27.68 2.31 24.99
C ASN A 402 28.38 1.88 26.30
N GLU A 403 29.60 1.34 26.23
CA GLU A 403 30.38 0.88 27.39
C GLU A 403 31.26 1.97 28.01
N PHE A 404 31.34 3.14 27.37
CA PHE A 404 32.14 4.27 27.84
C PHE A 404 31.25 5.31 28.53
N ASN A 405 31.79 5.99 29.53
CA ASN A 405 31.04 7.02 30.27
C ASN A 405 31.00 8.36 29.53
N SER A 406 31.88 8.57 28.54
CA SER A 406 31.97 9.83 27.79
C SER A 406 32.53 9.67 26.37
N ILE A 407 32.25 10.67 25.53
CA ILE A 407 32.85 10.80 24.19
C ILE A 407 34.38 10.94 24.26
N LEU A 408 34.91 11.52 25.36
CA LEU A 408 36.34 11.63 25.59
C LEU A 408 36.99 10.25 25.68
N GLU A 409 36.44 9.37 26.50
CA GLU A 409 36.96 8.01 26.68
C GLU A 409 36.92 7.20 25.36
N ILE A 410 35.87 7.37 24.54
CA ILE A 410 35.80 6.76 23.21
C ILE A 410 36.96 7.26 22.33
N GLY A 411 37.20 8.58 22.31
CA GLY A 411 38.27 9.19 21.54
C GLY A 411 39.67 8.77 22.01
N GLU A 412 39.89 8.67 23.32
CA GLU A 412 41.14 8.20 23.92
C GLU A 412 41.41 6.71 23.64
N HIS A 413 40.36 5.89 23.64
CA HIS A 413 40.44 4.49 23.25
C HIS A 413 40.87 4.33 21.78
N VAL A 414 40.26 5.11 20.87
CA VAL A 414 40.64 5.12 19.45
C VAL A 414 42.09 5.60 19.25
N LYS A 415 42.52 6.65 19.98
CA LYS A 415 43.93 7.09 19.98
C LYS A 415 44.87 6.00 20.45
N SER A 416 44.52 5.30 21.52
CA SER A 416 45.35 4.21 22.05
C SER A 416 45.53 3.08 21.03
N ILE A 417 44.54 2.82 20.17
CA ILE A 417 44.69 1.88 19.06
C ILE A 417 45.62 2.45 17.96
N LEU A 418 45.43 3.72 17.59
CA LEU A 418 46.25 4.39 16.57
C LEU A 418 47.74 4.53 17.00
N ASP A 419 47.98 4.72 18.29
CA ASP A 419 49.31 4.80 18.92
C ASP A 419 49.95 3.42 19.12
N GLY A 420 49.25 2.32 18.78
CA GLY A 420 49.73 0.94 18.94
C GLY A 420 49.73 0.40 20.37
N LYS A 421 49.14 1.13 21.34
CA LYS A 421 48.99 0.66 22.74
C LYS A 421 47.95 -0.45 22.85
N ILE A 422 46.92 -0.39 22.01
CA ILE A 422 45.91 -1.44 21.86
C ILE A 422 46.10 -2.05 20.48
N ASP A 423 46.22 -3.37 20.43
CA ASP A 423 46.34 -4.08 19.15
C ASP A 423 45.09 -3.87 18.28
N TYR A 424 45.27 -3.29 17.10
CA TYR A 424 44.23 -3.10 16.10
C TYR A 424 43.71 -4.43 15.55
N GLN A 425 44.59 -5.45 15.43
CA GLN A 425 44.23 -6.73 14.81
C GLN A 425 43.25 -7.54 15.66
N ARG A 426 43.22 -7.32 16.99
CA ARG A 426 42.30 -8.03 17.90
C ARG A 426 40.82 -7.92 17.50
N TYR A 427 40.41 -6.83 16.86
CA TYR A 427 39.03 -6.62 16.39
C TYR A 427 38.66 -7.47 15.16
N PHE A 428 39.62 -8.21 14.60
CA PHE A 428 39.45 -9.10 13.46
C PHE A 428 39.62 -10.57 13.83
N ASN A 429 39.93 -10.90 15.08
CA ASN A 429 40.10 -12.30 15.55
C ASN A 429 38.89 -13.20 15.23
N TRP A 430 37.68 -12.63 15.23
CA TRP A 430 36.45 -13.36 14.88
C TRP A 430 36.47 -13.92 13.44
N LYS A 431 37.24 -13.32 12.52
CA LYS A 431 37.39 -13.79 11.13
C LYS A 431 38.25 -15.05 10.99
N ASP A 432 38.95 -15.47 12.05
CA ASP A 432 39.70 -16.74 12.06
C ASP A 432 38.81 -17.95 12.35
N SER A 433 37.55 -17.71 12.75
CA SER A 433 36.56 -18.75 12.99
C SER A 433 36.16 -19.45 11.69
N LYS A 434 35.91 -20.77 11.77
CA LYS A 434 35.42 -21.55 10.63
C LYS A 434 33.98 -21.18 10.23
N SER A 435 33.19 -20.69 11.16
CA SER A 435 31.80 -20.28 10.98
C SER A 435 31.50 -19.02 11.77
N LEU A 436 30.53 -18.25 11.30
CA LEU A 436 30.01 -17.08 12.00
C LEU A 436 29.11 -17.53 13.16
N GLU A 437 29.00 -16.70 14.20
CA GLU A 437 28.13 -16.99 15.34
C GLU A 437 26.66 -17.07 14.92
N ASP A 438 25.91 -18.05 15.43
CA ASP A 438 24.50 -18.29 15.07
C ASP A 438 23.61 -17.07 15.27
N LYS A 439 23.90 -16.27 16.31
CA LYS A 439 23.19 -15.01 16.59
C LYS A 439 23.27 -14.03 15.40
N VAL A 440 24.42 -13.98 14.73
CA VAL A 440 24.64 -13.08 13.58
C VAL A 440 23.96 -13.67 12.34
N ILE A 441 24.07 -14.99 12.14
CA ILE A 441 23.40 -15.69 11.03
C ILE A 441 21.87 -15.50 11.11
N ASP A 442 21.28 -15.60 12.31
CA ASP A 442 19.85 -15.31 12.53
C ASP A 442 19.49 -13.89 12.09
N LYS A 443 20.30 -12.88 12.45
CA LYS A 443 20.03 -11.49 12.03
C LYS A 443 20.15 -11.28 10.53
N LEU A 444 21.11 -11.92 9.87
CA LEU A 444 21.25 -11.88 8.41
C LEU A 444 20.04 -12.52 7.70
N LYS A 445 19.53 -13.66 8.22
CA LYS A 445 18.29 -14.32 7.72
C LYS A 445 17.02 -13.49 7.96
N ARG A 446 17.07 -12.50 8.83
CA ARG A 446 15.96 -11.59 9.13
C ARG A 446 16.07 -10.24 8.43
N CYS A 447 17.08 -10.06 7.56
CA CYS A 447 17.15 -8.85 6.74
C CYS A 447 15.82 -8.70 5.98
N ILE A 448 15.29 -7.47 5.96
CA ILE A 448 13.98 -7.11 5.37
C ILE A 448 13.75 -7.64 3.94
N ASN A 449 14.82 -7.85 3.17
CA ASN A 449 14.73 -8.35 1.79
C ASN A 449 15.36 -9.73 1.56
N SER A 450 15.77 -10.41 2.62
CA SER A 450 16.19 -11.82 2.55
C SER A 450 15.02 -12.73 2.15
N VAL A 451 15.35 -13.84 1.48
CA VAL A 451 14.37 -14.87 1.13
C VAL A 451 13.74 -15.46 2.39
N ASP A 452 14.55 -15.74 3.41
CA ASP A 452 14.08 -16.25 4.70
C ASP A 452 13.02 -15.34 5.34
N MET A 453 13.22 -14.01 5.33
CA MET A 453 12.23 -13.08 5.86
C MET A 453 10.94 -13.05 5.02
N LYS A 454 11.06 -13.09 3.69
CA LYS A 454 9.89 -13.18 2.79
C LYS A 454 9.10 -14.47 3.03
N CYS A 455 9.78 -15.61 3.21
CA CYS A 455 9.14 -16.88 3.59
C CYS A 455 8.40 -16.79 4.93
N ARG A 456 8.96 -16.08 5.92
CA ARG A 456 8.30 -15.90 7.24
C ARG A 456 7.01 -15.09 7.13
N ILE A 457 7.03 -13.98 6.37
CA ILE A 457 5.84 -13.19 6.08
C ILE A 457 4.81 -14.07 5.35
N CYS A 458 5.25 -14.76 4.30
CA CYS A 458 4.46 -15.69 3.51
C CYS A 458 3.75 -16.74 4.38
N GLU A 459 4.50 -17.45 5.23
CA GLU A 459 3.97 -18.48 6.12
C GLU A 459 2.98 -17.91 7.14
N SER A 460 3.27 -16.71 7.68
CA SER A 460 2.36 -16.04 8.61
C SER A 460 1.02 -15.70 7.95
N VAL A 461 1.04 -15.18 6.72
CA VAL A 461 -0.19 -14.86 5.99
C VAL A 461 -0.92 -16.14 5.61
N TYR A 462 -0.22 -17.15 5.09
CA TYR A 462 -0.82 -18.43 4.72
C TYR A 462 -1.59 -19.07 5.88
N LYS A 463 -1.01 -19.08 7.08
CA LYS A 463 -1.66 -19.60 8.31
C LYS A 463 -2.91 -18.82 8.70
N SER A 464 -3.04 -17.56 8.26
CA SER A 464 -4.22 -16.72 8.54
C SER A 464 -5.37 -16.92 7.55
N ILE A 465 -5.15 -17.60 6.42
CA ILE A 465 -6.17 -17.81 5.38
C ILE A 465 -7.14 -18.91 5.83
N THR A 466 -8.42 -18.57 5.96
CA THR A 466 -9.49 -19.52 6.31
C THR A 466 -10.16 -20.14 5.07
N ASN A 467 -10.94 -21.21 5.25
CA ASN A 467 -11.73 -21.79 4.16
C ASN A 467 -12.74 -20.78 3.58
N ASN A 468 -13.33 -19.95 4.45
CA ASN A 468 -14.25 -18.89 4.06
C ASN A 468 -13.57 -17.83 3.19
N ASP A 469 -12.32 -17.49 3.49
CA ASP A 469 -11.53 -16.53 2.70
C ASP A 469 -11.24 -17.08 1.31
N ARG A 470 -10.87 -18.37 1.21
CA ARG A 470 -10.67 -19.05 -0.07
C ARG A 470 -11.96 -19.10 -0.88
N GLU A 471 -13.08 -19.41 -0.24
CA GLU A 471 -14.39 -19.40 -0.89
C GLU A 471 -14.74 -18.01 -1.42
N TYR A 472 -14.55 -16.95 -0.62
CA TYR A 472 -14.78 -15.57 -1.05
C TYR A 472 -13.91 -15.18 -2.25
N ILE A 473 -12.61 -15.49 -2.21
CA ILE A 473 -11.70 -15.24 -3.34
C ILE A 473 -12.17 -16.02 -4.57
N SER A 474 -12.58 -17.29 -4.45
CA SER A 474 -12.97 -18.09 -5.62
C SER A 474 -14.33 -17.74 -6.22
N THR A 475 -15.29 -17.26 -5.42
CA THR A 475 -16.69 -17.10 -5.85
C THR A 475 -17.12 -15.65 -6.04
N THR A 476 -16.54 -14.73 -5.26
CA THR A 476 -16.91 -13.32 -5.24
C THR A 476 -15.95 -12.50 -6.09
N ILE A 477 -14.64 -12.67 -5.93
CA ILE A 477 -13.63 -11.81 -6.57
C ILE A 477 -13.57 -11.92 -8.09
N PRO A 478 -13.64 -13.10 -8.75
CA PRO A 478 -13.66 -13.19 -10.21
C PRO A 478 -14.77 -12.35 -10.87
N LYS A 479 -15.91 -12.15 -10.20
CA LYS A 479 -16.97 -11.25 -10.67
C LYS A 479 -16.53 -9.78 -10.63
N TYR A 480 -15.74 -9.38 -9.65
CA TYR A 480 -15.11 -8.06 -9.55
C TYR A 480 -13.91 -7.89 -10.50
N SER A 481 -13.00 -8.86 -10.60
CA SER A 481 -11.78 -8.78 -11.42
C SER A 481 -12.05 -8.71 -12.93
N MET A 482 -13.08 -9.40 -13.43
CA MET A 482 -13.55 -9.24 -14.82
C MET A 482 -14.04 -7.81 -15.14
N THR A 483 -14.38 -7.03 -14.10
CA THR A 483 -14.80 -5.63 -14.20
C THR A 483 -13.61 -4.67 -14.19
N LEU A 484 -12.51 -5.07 -13.54
CA LEU A 484 -11.25 -4.30 -13.45
C LEU A 484 -10.39 -4.44 -14.71
N ALA A 485 -10.35 -5.63 -15.32
CA ALA A 485 -9.55 -5.90 -16.51
C ALA A 485 -9.94 -5.06 -17.76
N SER A 486 -11.10 -4.41 -17.77
CA SER A 486 -11.57 -3.60 -18.91
C SER A 486 -11.21 -2.10 -18.83
N ARG A 487 -10.56 -1.62 -17.76
CA ARG A 487 -10.10 -0.22 -17.67
C ARG A 487 -8.69 -0.17 -17.09
N ARG A 488 -7.75 0.30 -17.91
CA ARG A 488 -6.33 0.54 -17.56
C ARG A 488 -6.13 0.95 -16.09
N GLY A 489 -5.44 0.11 -15.31
CA GLY A 489 -4.45 0.57 -14.33
C GLY A 489 -4.90 0.87 -12.91
N TYR A 490 -6.19 0.98 -12.60
CA TYR A 490 -6.61 1.48 -11.28
C TYR A 490 -7.88 0.81 -10.78
N TYR A 491 -7.78 0.15 -9.61
CA TYR A 491 -8.95 -0.17 -8.77
C TYR A 491 -9.65 1.15 -8.41
N THR A 492 -10.88 1.34 -8.89
CA THR A 492 -11.70 2.53 -8.62
C THR A 492 -12.98 2.12 -7.92
N PRO A 493 -13.01 2.17 -6.58
CA PRO A 493 -14.25 1.93 -5.86
C PRO A 493 -15.26 3.07 -6.18
N GLN A 494 -16.52 2.71 -6.30
CA GLN A 494 -17.66 3.51 -6.74
C GLN A 494 -18.55 3.90 -5.56
N PHE A 495 -19.06 5.12 -5.60
CA PHE A 495 -20.00 5.67 -4.62
C PHE A 495 -21.09 6.43 -5.35
N LEU A 496 -22.20 6.68 -4.67
CA LEU A 496 -23.29 7.46 -5.24
C LEU A 496 -23.06 8.95 -5.00
N SER A 497 -22.91 9.72 -6.08
CA SER A 497 -22.86 11.19 -6.03
C SER A 497 -24.26 11.76 -6.19
N MET A 498 -24.76 12.51 -5.21
CA MET A 498 -26.02 13.25 -5.28
C MET A 498 -25.77 14.75 -5.27
N LYS A 499 -26.52 15.51 -6.09
CA LYS A 499 -26.30 16.95 -6.28
C LYS A 499 -27.14 17.84 -5.36
N GLY A 500 -28.00 17.25 -4.52
CA GLY A 500 -28.94 18.01 -3.70
C GLY A 500 -30.11 18.62 -4.46
N LEU A 501 -30.37 18.18 -5.69
CA LEU A 501 -31.41 18.73 -6.58
C LEU A 501 -32.67 17.85 -6.66
N GLY A 502 -32.90 16.96 -5.70
CA GLY A 502 -34.04 16.03 -5.74
C GLY A 502 -33.72 14.62 -6.20
N ASP A 503 -32.45 14.32 -6.50
CA ASP A 503 -31.97 12.97 -6.80
C ASP A 503 -32.20 12.03 -5.62
N HIS A 504 -32.73 10.84 -5.88
CA HIS A 504 -33.01 9.86 -4.83
C HIS A 504 -33.12 8.44 -5.37
N ILE A 505 -33.07 7.47 -4.48
CA ILE A 505 -33.43 6.08 -4.77
C ILE A 505 -34.78 5.79 -4.12
N VAL A 506 -35.72 5.28 -4.91
CA VAL A 506 -36.94 4.66 -4.42
C VAL A 506 -36.66 3.18 -4.25
N VAL A 507 -36.74 2.66 -3.02
CA VAL A 507 -36.53 1.24 -2.74
C VAL A 507 -37.83 0.48 -3.03
N HIS A 508 -37.73 -0.57 -3.84
CA HIS A 508 -38.85 -1.47 -4.13
C HIS A 508 -38.76 -2.68 -3.21
N ARG A 509 -39.74 -2.79 -2.31
CA ARG A 509 -39.82 -3.94 -1.41
C ARG A 509 -40.12 -5.19 -2.21
N ASN A 510 -39.33 -6.24 -1.99
CA ASN A 510 -39.56 -7.55 -2.56
C ASN A 510 -40.41 -8.38 -1.61
N ASP A 511 -41.74 -8.27 -1.75
CA ASP A 511 -42.72 -8.92 -0.89
C ASP A 511 -42.54 -10.45 -0.86
N ASP A 512 -42.11 -11.08 -1.95
CA ASP A 512 -41.87 -12.54 -2.00
C ASP A 512 -40.77 -12.99 -1.03
N SER A 513 -39.80 -12.13 -0.77
CA SER A 513 -38.67 -12.41 0.12
C SER A 513 -38.85 -11.86 1.54
N CYS A 514 -39.61 -10.76 1.68
CA CYS A 514 -39.72 -10.00 2.92
C CYS A 514 -40.98 -9.12 2.98
N ASN A 515 -42.10 -9.70 3.39
CA ASN A 515 -43.40 -9.01 3.48
C ASN A 515 -43.43 -7.79 4.42
N ASN A 516 -42.59 -7.76 5.45
CA ASN A 516 -42.55 -6.70 6.46
C ASN A 516 -41.20 -5.96 6.49
N CYS A 517 -40.40 -6.03 5.42
CA CYS A 517 -39.17 -5.26 5.35
C CYS A 517 -39.48 -3.77 5.48
N PHE A 518 -38.62 -3.06 6.22
CA PHE A 518 -38.71 -1.63 6.51
C PHE A 518 -39.86 -1.20 7.42
N ASP A 519 -40.66 -2.14 7.95
CA ASP A 519 -41.64 -1.87 9.01
C ASP A 519 -40.95 -1.87 10.39
N LEU A 520 -39.96 -1.00 10.52
CA LEU A 520 -39.08 -0.91 11.68
C LEU A 520 -39.80 -0.21 12.85
N ASP A 521 -40.00 -0.93 13.96
CA ASP A 521 -40.74 -0.43 15.12
C ASP A 521 -39.87 -0.26 16.38
N ASN A 522 -39.37 -1.37 16.93
CA ASN A 522 -38.79 -1.46 18.27
C ASN A 522 -37.27 -1.60 18.26
N HIS A 523 -36.74 -2.37 17.29
CA HIS A 523 -35.32 -2.74 17.27
C HIS A 523 -34.79 -2.67 15.85
N TYR A 524 -33.91 -1.69 15.59
CA TYR A 524 -33.30 -1.55 14.28
C TYR A 524 -32.02 -0.72 14.32
N THR A 525 -31.25 -0.83 13.25
CA THR A 525 -30.04 -0.01 13.05
C THR A 525 -30.03 0.54 11.63
N LEU A 526 -29.79 1.83 11.50
CA LEU A 526 -29.63 2.53 10.23
C LEU A 526 -28.19 3.03 10.13
N MET A 527 -27.52 2.82 9.00
CA MET A 527 -26.15 3.31 8.80
C MET A 527 -25.80 3.59 7.34
N ALA A 528 -24.82 4.46 7.14
CA ALA A 528 -24.26 4.78 5.84
C ALA A 528 -22.87 5.41 5.97
N TRP A 529 -22.09 5.35 4.90
CA TRP A 529 -21.00 6.28 4.64
C TRP A 529 -21.54 7.54 3.99
N VAL A 530 -21.14 8.70 4.53
CA VAL A 530 -21.53 10.02 4.04
C VAL A 530 -20.31 10.90 3.82
N LYS A 531 -20.24 11.60 2.70
CA LYS A 531 -19.32 12.73 2.46
C LYS A 531 -20.15 13.93 1.98
N PRO A 532 -20.82 14.66 2.89
CA PRO A 532 -21.64 15.78 2.50
C PRO A 532 -20.75 16.91 1.95
N SER A 533 -21.07 17.43 0.78
CA SER A 533 -20.36 18.59 0.21
C SER A 533 -20.82 19.90 0.83
N THR A 534 -22.08 19.94 1.26
CA THR A 534 -22.65 21.07 1.99
C THR A 534 -23.52 20.59 3.13
N PHE A 535 -23.71 21.42 4.15
CA PHE A 535 -24.74 21.19 5.16
C PHE A 535 -26.01 21.96 4.84
N SER A 536 -27.08 21.20 4.69
CA SER A 536 -28.49 21.59 4.66
C SER A 536 -29.28 20.52 5.42
N ASP A 537 -30.57 20.71 5.66
CA ASP A 537 -31.41 19.64 6.23
C ASP A 537 -31.62 18.56 5.18
N GLN A 538 -30.76 17.55 5.13
CA GLN A 538 -30.65 16.61 4.00
C GLN A 538 -30.79 15.15 4.42
N ARG A 539 -31.64 14.38 3.71
CA ARG A 539 -31.97 12.99 4.07
C ARG A 539 -30.92 12.00 3.61
N ILE A 540 -30.59 11.05 4.48
CA ILE A 540 -29.84 9.84 4.11
C ILE A 540 -30.86 8.72 3.83
N ILE A 541 -31.73 8.43 4.81
CA ILE A 541 -32.80 7.42 4.74
C ILE A 541 -34.11 8.06 5.22
N ASP A 542 -35.20 7.92 4.47
CA ASP A 542 -36.51 8.51 4.80
C ASP A 542 -37.64 7.50 4.51
N LYS A 543 -38.45 7.21 5.54
CA LYS A 543 -39.73 6.49 5.44
C LYS A 543 -40.71 7.15 6.42
N ASN A 544 -40.93 8.44 6.24
CA ASN A 544 -41.73 9.25 7.17
C ASN A 544 -42.59 10.27 6.41
N THR A 545 -43.74 10.66 6.98
CA THR A 545 -44.48 11.81 6.44
C THR A 545 -43.72 13.09 6.78
N PRO A 546 -43.39 13.92 5.79
CA PRO A 546 -42.57 15.09 6.03
C PRO A 546 -43.16 16.09 7.03
N GLY A 547 -42.35 16.53 7.99
CA GLY A 547 -42.80 17.43 9.08
C GLY A 547 -43.55 16.71 10.20
N THR A 548 -43.58 15.38 10.21
CA THR A 548 -44.18 14.56 11.26
C THR A 548 -43.21 13.47 11.73
N VAL A 549 -43.63 12.66 12.71
CA VAL A 549 -42.92 11.45 13.16
C VAL A 549 -43.85 10.23 13.04
N SER A 550 -44.37 10.00 11.84
CA SER A 550 -45.25 8.86 11.48
C SER A 550 -44.46 7.64 10.94
N GLY A 551 -43.15 7.67 11.12
CA GLY A 551 -42.18 6.68 10.69
C GLY A 551 -40.80 7.06 11.18
N TYR A 552 -39.78 6.84 10.36
CA TYR A 552 -38.40 7.22 10.67
C TYR A 552 -37.76 8.03 9.53
N ASN A 553 -36.94 9.02 9.89
CA ASN A 553 -35.98 9.63 8.99
C ASN A 553 -34.62 9.79 9.66
N PHE A 554 -33.58 9.40 8.93
CA PHE A 554 -32.18 9.50 9.33
C PHE A 554 -31.50 10.51 8.40
N ASP A 555 -31.03 11.61 8.97
CA ASP A 555 -30.64 12.78 8.20
C ASP A 555 -29.47 13.55 8.82
N ILE A 556 -28.99 14.55 8.06
CA ILE A 556 -27.98 15.50 8.51
C ILE A 556 -28.68 16.84 8.66
N GLN A 557 -28.65 17.42 9.86
CA GLN A 557 -29.22 18.71 10.17
C GLN A 557 -28.13 19.79 10.21
N LYS A 558 -28.41 20.94 9.58
CA LYS A 558 -27.53 22.10 9.65
C LYS A 558 -27.79 22.89 10.93
N THR A 559 -26.76 23.06 11.74
CA THR A 559 -26.79 23.95 12.91
C THR A 559 -26.67 25.42 12.52
N SER A 560 -27.03 26.34 13.42
CA SER A 560 -26.85 27.79 13.25
C SER A 560 -25.40 28.19 12.95
N ASN A 561 -24.44 27.43 13.47
CA ASN A 561 -23.00 27.62 13.26
C ASN A 561 -22.48 26.95 11.97
N GLY A 562 -23.38 26.46 11.10
CA GLY A 562 -23.02 25.89 9.81
C GLY A 562 -22.38 24.50 9.87
N ARG A 563 -22.50 23.77 10.97
CA ARG A 563 -22.03 22.38 11.13
C ARG A 563 -23.15 21.37 10.88
N GLY A 564 -22.82 20.17 10.43
CA GLY A 564 -23.78 19.06 10.26
C GLY A 564 -23.83 18.12 11.44
N LEU A 565 -24.98 18.05 12.12
CA LEU A 565 -25.28 17.02 13.12
C LEU A 565 -26.05 15.88 12.48
N ILE A 566 -25.84 14.66 12.97
CA ILE A 566 -26.60 13.49 12.54
C ILE A 566 -27.88 13.44 13.36
N ARG A 567 -29.03 13.18 12.73
CA ARG A 567 -30.32 13.17 13.42
C ARG A 567 -31.17 11.98 13.01
N LEU A 568 -31.93 11.48 13.98
CA LEU A 568 -33.01 10.51 13.79
C LEU A 568 -34.31 11.13 14.31
N CYS A 569 -35.32 11.28 13.45
CA CYS A 569 -36.69 11.50 13.90
C CYS A 569 -37.46 10.19 13.83
N ALA A 570 -37.83 9.64 14.98
CA ALA A 570 -38.50 8.36 15.15
C ALA A 570 -39.15 8.30 16.55
N GLY A 571 -40.05 7.35 16.79
CA GLY A 571 -40.58 7.12 18.15
C GLY A 571 -41.26 8.33 18.82
N ALA A 572 -41.96 9.15 18.02
CA ALA A 572 -42.60 10.40 18.43
C ALA A 572 -41.66 11.56 18.86
N ALA A 573 -40.36 11.46 18.59
CA ALA A 573 -39.36 12.50 18.90
C ALA A 573 -38.29 12.63 17.79
N CYS A 574 -37.37 13.59 17.97
CA CYS A 574 -36.16 13.75 17.16
C CYS A 574 -34.94 13.83 18.07
N PHE A 575 -33.86 13.15 17.68
CA PHE A 575 -32.63 13.00 18.44
C PHE A 575 -31.43 13.36 17.57
N GLU A 576 -30.40 13.94 18.15
CA GLU A 576 -29.25 14.47 17.41
C GLU A 576 -27.92 13.94 17.98
N SER A 577 -26.88 13.89 17.17
CA SER A 577 -25.52 13.63 17.64
C SER A 577 -24.97 14.81 18.43
N PHE A 578 -24.10 14.57 19.41
CA PHE A 578 -23.40 15.63 20.15
C PHE A 578 -22.25 16.23 19.34
N LYS A 579 -21.60 15.41 18.50
CA LYS A 579 -20.52 15.88 17.60
C LYS A 579 -21.07 16.10 16.20
N SER A 580 -20.54 17.11 15.53
CA SER A 580 -20.75 17.33 14.11
C SER A 580 -19.76 16.55 13.26
N ILE A 581 -20.18 16.18 12.05
CA ILE A 581 -19.27 15.67 11.03
C ILE A 581 -18.70 16.81 10.18
N PRO A 582 -17.50 16.65 9.59
CA PRO A 582 -16.95 17.58 8.61
C PRO A 582 -17.65 17.48 7.24
N ASN A 583 -17.63 18.55 6.46
CA ASN A 583 -17.97 18.49 5.03
C ASN A 583 -16.76 18.05 4.22
N ASP A 584 -17.00 17.49 3.03
CA ASP A 584 -15.99 16.99 2.09
C ASP A 584 -14.98 15.99 2.69
N LEU A 585 -15.36 15.32 3.77
CA LEU A 585 -14.63 14.21 4.39
C LEU A 585 -15.61 13.08 4.68
N TRP A 586 -15.22 11.85 4.33
CA TRP A 586 -16.05 10.67 4.59
C TRP A 586 -16.24 10.48 6.09
N SER A 587 -17.46 10.26 6.52
CA SER A 587 -17.81 9.88 7.89
C SER A 587 -18.75 8.69 7.82
N HIS A 588 -18.54 7.68 8.67
CA HIS A 588 -19.57 6.68 8.90
C HIS A 588 -20.53 7.20 9.94
N VAL A 589 -21.81 7.05 9.66
CA VAL A 589 -22.88 7.49 10.56
C VAL A 589 -23.82 6.33 10.77
N ALA A 590 -24.12 6.03 12.03
CA ALA A 590 -25.08 5.01 12.39
C ALA A 590 -25.96 5.48 13.55
N VAL A 591 -27.17 4.96 13.59
CA VAL A 591 -28.08 5.10 14.73
C VAL A 591 -28.72 3.75 15.03
N VAL A 592 -28.65 3.36 16.29
CA VAL A 592 -29.28 2.15 16.84
C VAL A 592 -30.51 2.60 17.61
N PHE A 593 -31.67 2.05 17.26
CA PHE A 593 -32.93 2.27 17.97
C PHE A 593 -33.32 0.97 18.67
N SER A 594 -33.60 1.07 19.97
CA SER A 594 -33.99 -0.08 20.81
C SER A 594 -35.01 0.38 21.85
N CYS A 595 -36.24 -0.12 21.79
CA CYS A 595 -37.25 0.08 22.84
C CYS A 595 -37.98 -1.23 23.16
N ASN A 596 -38.82 -1.22 24.21
CA ASN A 596 -39.57 -2.39 24.67
C ASN A 596 -38.71 -3.60 25.09
N ASN A 597 -37.44 -3.39 25.43
CA ASN A 597 -36.64 -4.40 26.11
C ASN A 597 -37.15 -4.60 27.55
N LEU A 598 -37.11 -5.86 28.00
CA LEU A 598 -37.33 -6.21 29.41
C LEU A 598 -36.36 -5.49 30.34
N ASP A 599 -35.10 -5.35 29.90
CA ASP A 599 -34.11 -4.50 30.56
C ASP A 599 -34.28 -3.06 30.10
N VAL A 600 -34.91 -2.25 30.95
CA VAL A 600 -35.18 -0.82 30.72
C VAL A 600 -33.92 0.01 30.46
N GLN A 601 -32.73 -0.46 30.89
CA GLN A 601 -31.47 0.23 30.60
C GLN A 601 -31.03 0.08 29.14
N LYS A 602 -31.56 -0.92 28.42
CA LYS A 602 -31.29 -1.14 26.99
C LYS A 602 -32.24 -0.38 26.08
N ASN A 603 -33.26 0.28 26.63
CA ASN A 603 -34.18 1.12 25.86
C ASN A 603 -33.51 2.46 25.55
N ARG A 604 -32.78 2.53 24.43
CA ARG A 604 -31.95 3.67 24.02
C ARG A 604 -32.02 3.94 22.53
N VAL A 605 -31.90 5.22 22.16
CA VAL A 605 -31.45 5.65 20.83
C VAL A 605 -29.97 6.00 20.96
N THR A 606 -29.10 5.30 20.23
CA THR A 606 -27.64 5.48 20.32
C THR A 606 -27.07 5.87 18.96
N PHE A 607 -26.41 7.02 18.89
CA PHE A 607 -25.69 7.48 17.70
C PHE A 607 -24.23 7.02 17.72
N TYR A 608 -23.71 6.71 16.55
CA TYR A 608 -22.31 6.40 16.33
C TYR A 608 -21.77 7.24 15.17
N ILE A 609 -20.56 7.78 15.35
CA ILE A 609 -19.81 8.47 14.29
C ILE A 609 -18.46 7.78 14.17
N ASN A 610 -18.16 7.30 12.96
CA ASN A 610 -16.95 6.54 12.63
C ASN A 610 -16.76 5.24 13.42
N GLY A 611 -17.82 4.74 14.07
CA GLY A 611 -17.79 3.53 14.91
C GLY A 611 -17.75 3.80 16.41
N GLU A 612 -17.55 5.05 16.79
CA GLU A 612 -17.55 5.46 18.18
C GLU A 612 -18.91 5.97 18.62
N LYS A 613 -19.33 5.53 19.80
CA LYS A 613 -20.56 6.00 20.45
C LYS A 613 -20.49 7.52 20.63
N ASN A 614 -21.57 8.21 20.30
CA ASN A 614 -21.62 9.66 20.24
C ASN A 614 -22.67 10.29 21.15
N ALA A 615 -23.91 9.81 21.11
CA ALA A 615 -25.03 10.34 21.89
C ALA A 615 -25.99 9.21 22.24
N GLU A 616 -26.66 9.32 23.39
CA GLU A 616 -27.68 8.37 23.87
C GLU A 616 -28.88 9.12 24.42
N TYR A 617 -30.08 8.61 24.11
CA TYR A 617 -31.35 9.16 24.57
C TYR A 617 -32.24 8.04 25.10
N ASP A 618 -33.11 8.39 26.04
CA ASP A 618 -34.16 7.55 26.63
C ASP A 618 -35.54 8.23 26.52
N ASN A 619 -36.59 7.60 27.05
CA ASN A 619 -37.96 8.14 27.11
C ASN A 619 -38.60 8.47 25.74
N PHE A 620 -38.77 7.45 24.92
CA PHE A 620 -39.36 7.55 23.59
C PHE A 620 -40.34 6.40 23.33
N SER A 621 -41.23 6.57 22.35
CA SER A 621 -42.21 5.55 21.97
C SER A 621 -41.67 4.66 20.85
N PRO A 622 -42.26 3.49 20.60
CA PRO A 622 -41.98 2.71 19.40
C PRO A 622 -42.19 3.52 18.11
N THR A 623 -41.40 3.23 17.08
CA THR A 623 -41.56 3.85 15.76
C THR A 623 -42.86 3.37 15.12
N LYS A 624 -43.63 4.30 14.54
CA LYS A 624 -44.87 3.99 13.85
C LYS A 624 -44.57 3.35 12.49
N ILE A 625 -45.26 2.26 12.18
CA ILE A 625 -45.21 1.62 10.86
C ILE A 625 -46.12 2.38 9.89
N ASN A 626 -45.74 2.42 8.61
CA ASN A 626 -46.49 3.09 7.56
C ASN A 626 -46.30 2.39 6.21
N THR A 627 -47.14 2.73 5.23
CA THR A 627 -47.10 2.16 3.88
C THR A 627 -46.29 3.00 2.87
N PHE A 628 -45.60 4.05 3.33
CA PHE A 628 -44.81 4.90 2.44
C PHE A 628 -43.60 4.14 1.89
N PRO A 629 -43.15 4.44 0.66
CA PRO A 629 -41.93 3.86 0.14
C PRO A 629 -40.74 4.32 0.99
N LEU A 630 -39.74 3.45 1.11
CA LEU A 630 -38.44 3.81 1.65
C LEU A 630 -37.66 4.58 0.57
N ILE A 631 -37.15 5.75 0.93
CA ILE A 631 -36.41 6.64 0.03
C ILE A 631 -35.01 6.89 0.57
N ILE A 632 -34.00 6.80 -0.29
CA ILE A 632 -32.61 7.14 0.02
C ILE A 632 -32.25 8.47 -0.64
N GLY A 633 -31.68 9.40 0.12
CA GLY A 633 -31.13 10.66 -0.41
C GLY A 633 -32.10 11.84 -0.53
N LYS A 634 -33.39 11.69 -0.18
CA LYS A 634 -34.37 12.78 -0.20
C LYS A 634 -35.51 12.54 0.79
N SER A 635 -36.18 13.62 1.19
CA SER A 635 -37.47 13.54 1.90
C SER A 635 -38.61 13.06 0.99
N GLY A 636 -39.61 12.40 1.57
CA GLY A 636 -40.84 12.03 0.85
C GLY A 636 -41.73 13.20 0.35
N LYS A 637 -41.31 14.49 0.44
CA LYS A 637 -42.10 15.61 -0.14
C LYS A 637 -41.96 15.64 -1.67
N LYS A 638 -43.02 16.11 -2.36
CA LYS A 638 -43.01 16.43 -3.81
C LYS A 638 -42.08 17.60 -4.20
N THR A 639 -41.35 18.21 -3.26
CA THR A 639 -40.43 19.34 -3.50
C THR A 639 -38.98 18.88 -3.45
N GLU A 640 -38.06 19.60 -4.09
CA GLU A 640 -36.60 19.31 -4.05
C GLU A 640 -35.94 19.55 -2.69
N SER A 641 -36.69 20.13 -1.75
CA SER A 641 -36.25 20.39 -0.39
C SER A 641 -35.77 19.10 0.31
N SER A 642 -34.67 19.22 1.05
CA SER A 642 -34.07 18.15 1.86
C SER A 642 -33.46 16.97 1.11
N SER A 643 -32.94 17.24 -0.08
CA SER A 643 -32.15 16.31 -0.87
C SER A 643 -30.68 16.30 -0.41
N TYR A 644 -30.06 15.13 -0.45
CA TYR A 644 -28.66 14.94 -0.10
C TYR A 644 -27.71 15.53 -1.15
N ASN A 645 -26.74 16.32 -0.68
CA ASN A 645 -25.70 16.91 -1.52
C ASN A 645 -24.32 16.44 -1.07
N GLY A 646 -23.75 15.52 -1.84
CA GLY A 646 -22.45 14.92 -1.55
C GLY A 646 -22.36 13.47 -2.03
N LEU A 647 -21.48 12.70 -1.42
CA LEU A 647 -21.28 11.28 -1.73
C LEU A 647 -21.93 10.38 -0.67
N LEU A 648 -22.51 9.26 -1.11
CA LEU A 648 -23.11 8.22 -0.29
C LEU A 648 -22.52 6.86 -0.63
N ASP A 649 -22.35 6.03 0.39
CA ASP A 649 -21.81 4.68 0.22
C ASP A 649 -22.24 3.73 1.35
N ASP A 650 -22.14 2.42 1.10
CA ASP A 650 -22.60 1.31 1.95
C ASP A 650 -23.86 1.62 2.79
N VAL A 651 -24.98 1.91 2.14
CA VAL A 651 -26.24 2.17 2.87
C VAL A 651 -26.81 0.86 3.37
N MET A 652 -26.93 0.70 4.68
CA MET A 652 -27.40 -0.52 5.32
C MET A 652 -28.56 -0.28 6.30
N ILE A 653 -29.50 -1.22 6.31
CA ILE A 653 -30.63 -1.26 7.25
C ILE A 653 -30.69 -2.64 7.89
N PHE A 654 -30.64 -2.68 9.22
CA PHE A 654 -30.78 -3.90 10.00
C PHE A 654 -32.07 -3.86 10.82
N ASN A 655 -32.77 -4.99 10.89
CA ASN A 655 -33.95 -5.18 11.74
C ASN A 655 -33.59 -5.69 13.16
N ILE A 656 -32.44 -5.25 13.66
CA ILE A 656 -31.94 -5.53 15.01
C ILE A 656 -31.21 -4.31 15.54
N SER A 657 -31.16 -4.19 16.86
CA SER A 657 -30.33 -3.21 17.55
C SER A 657 -28.90 -3.74 17.69
N LEU A 658 -27.97 -3.27 16.85
CA LEU A 658 -26.56 -3.68 16.90
C LEU A 658 -25.88 -3.15 18.18
N THR A 659 -24.98 -3.95 18.76
CA THR A 659 -24.13 -3.50 19.87
C THR A 659 -22.98 -2.62 19.36
N HIS A 660 -22.30 -1.90 20.26
CA HIS A 660 -21.10 -1.11 19.91
C HIS A 660 -20.03 -1.94 19.19
N GLU A 661 -19.77 -3.15 19.67
CA GLU A 661 -18.80 -4.05 19.02
C GLU A 661 -19.29 -4.53 17.65
N ASP A 662 -20.60 -4.77 17.51
CA ASP A 662 -21.16 -5.15 16.22
C ASP A 662 -21.07 -3.99 15.20
N ILE A 663 -21.27 -2.73 15.63
CA ILE A 663 -21.03 -1.55 14.78
C ILE A 663 -19.59 -1.52 14.29
N LYS A 664 -18.61 -1.72 15.19
CA LYS A 664 -17.18 -1.77 14.83
C LYS A 664 -16.85 -2.94 13.91
N TYR A 665 -17.46 -4.09 14.13
CA TYR A 665 -17.32 -5.26 13.27
C TYR A 665 -17.79 -4.98 11.83
N VAL A 666 -19.01 -4.45 11.67
CA VAL A 666 -19.59 -4.09 10.36
C VAL A 666 -18.75 -3.02 9.66
N LEU A 667 -18.19 -2.07 10.41
CA LEU A 667 -17.27 -1.06 9.89
C LEU A 667 -15.96 -1.63 9.34
N SER A 668 -15.42 -2.63 10.05
CA SER A 668 -14.11 -3.20 9.75
C SER A 668 -14.09 -4.22 8.62
N SER A 669 -15.27 -4.66 8.14
CA SER A 669 -15.39 -5.73 7.16
C SER A 669 -16.63 -5.56 6.28
N LYS A 670 -16.45 -5.62 4.96
CA LYS A 670 -17.59 -5.69 4.05
C LYS A 670 -18.40 -6.98 4.28
N PRO A 671 -19.75 -6.92 4.39
CA PRO A 671 -20.58 -8.10 4.60
C PRO A 671 -20.37 -9.15 3.49
N ASN A 672 -19.81 -10.30 3.85
CA ASN A 672 -19.88 -11.50 3.00
C ASN A 672 -21.09 -12.32 3.44
N LEU A 673 -22.18 -12.30 2.65
CA LEU A 673 -23.47 -12.89 3.02
C LEU A 673 -23.40 -14.38 3.44
N SER A 674 -22.42 -15.12 2.96
CA SER A 674 -22.23 -16.54 3.34
C SER A 674 -21.75 -16.72 4.78
N THR A 675 -21.05 -15.72 5.33
CA THR A 675 -20.37 -15.80 6.64
C THR A 675 -20.72 -14.65 7.57
N PHE A 676 -21.48 -13.68 7.09
CA PHE A 676 -21.83 -12.48 7.84
C PHE A 676 -22.85 -12.83 8.92
N LYS A 677 -22.50 -12.52 10.16
CA LYS A 677 -23.28 -12.87 11.36
C LYS A 677 -24.73 -12.35 11.31
N PHE A 678 -24.96 -11.24 10.61
CA PHE A 678 -26.26 -10.56 10.54
C PHE A 678 -26.96 -10.73 9.19
N THR A 679 -26.61 -11.73 8.39
CA THR A 679 -27.17 -11.92 7.04
C THR A 679 -28.70 -11.93 7.02
N ARG A 680 -29.35 -12.50 8.05
CA ARG A 680 -30.82 -12.55 8.14
C ARG A 680 -31.44 -11.24 8.63
N ASP A 681 -30.69 -10.43 9.37
CA ASP A 681 -31.21 -9.19 9.94
C ASP A 681 -30.95 -7.98 9.04
N LEU A 682 -29.99 -8.08 8.12
CA LEU A 682 -29.68 -7.09 7.09
C LEU A 682 -30.79 -7.05 6.04
N GLN A 683 -31.72 -6.10 6.16
CA GLN A 683 -32.87 -5.94 5.26
C GLN A 683 -32.53 -5.21 3.96
N LEU A 684 -31.50 -4.36 3.97
CA LEU A 684 -31.02 -3.62 2.81
C LEU A 684 -29.51 -3.46 2.89
N PHE A 685 -28.82 -3.70 1.78
CA PHE A 685 -27.44 -3.32 1.59
C PHE A 685 -27.20 -2.83 0.17
N TYR A 686 -27.08 -1.51 0.03
CA TYR A 686 -26.62 -0.89 -1.21
C TYR A 686 -25.13 -0.61 -1.12
N ASP A 687 -24.35 -1.55 -1.68
CA ASP A 687 -22.95 -1.36 -2.03
C ASP A 687 -22.87 -0.80 -3.45
N PHE A 688 -22.45 0.46 -3.58
CA PHE A 688 -22.35 1.08 -4.90
C PHE A 688 -21.11 0.63 -5.68
N ASP A 689 -20.19 -0.14 -5.07
CA ASP A 689 -19.09 -0.82 -5.79
C ASP A 689 -19.58 -1.99 -6.66
N TYR A 690 -20.77 -2.53 -6.38
CA TYR A 690 -21.32 -3.67 -7.11
C TYR A 690 -21.98 -3.23 -8.42
N ASN A 691 -21.40 -3.61 -9.56
CA ASN A 691 -21.99 -3.45 -10.89
C ASN A 691 -22.32 -4.82 -11.51
N PRO A 692 -23.61 -5.21 -11.61
CA PRO A 692 -24.00 -6.49 -12.20
C PRO A 692 -23.92 -6.52 -13.75
N ASN A 693 -23.77 -5.37 -14.41
CA ASN A 693 -23.83 -5.27 -15.88
C ASN A 693 -22.49 -5.51 -16.60
N ASN A 694 -21.55 -6.23 -15.98
CA ASN A 694 -20.37 -6.70 -16.69
C ASN A 694 -20.51 -8.09 -17.32
N HIS A 695 -21.68 -8.72 -17.18
CA HIS A 695 -22.19 -9.51 -18.30
C HIS A 695 -22.81 -8.54 -19.30
N PHE A 696 -22.29 -8.53 -20.53
CA PHE A 696 -23.05 -8.17 -21.72
C PHE A 696 -24.27 -9.12 -21.80
N ASP A 697 -25.28 -8.92 -20.96
CA ASP A 697 -26.63 -9.25 -21.32
C ASP A 697 -27.21 -7.96 -21.89
N SER A 698 -27.20 -7.88 -23.22
CA SER A 698 -27.76 -6.80 -24.03
C SER A 698 -29.28 -6.64 -23.86
N LYS A 699 -29.86 -7.20 -22.79
CA LYS A 699 -31.29 -7.18 -22.45
C LYS A 699 -31.61 -6.58 -21.08
N SER A 700 -30.63 -6.21 -20.24
CA SER A 700 -30.87 -5.43 -19.01
C SER A 700 -30.39 -3.98 -19.20
N SER A 701 -31.13 -3.21 -20.00
CA SER A 701 -30.80 -1.86 -20.47
C SER A 701 -30.91 -0.74 -19.42
N ASP A 702 -31.31 -1.02 -18.18
CA ASP A 702 -31.72 0.04 -17.24
C ASP A 702 -30.63 0.46 -16.25
N ARG A 703 -29.94 1.56 -16.56
CA ARG A 703 -28.86 2.15 -15.71
C ARG A 703 -29.38 2.68 -14.37
N ASN A 704 -30.70 2.80 -14.21
CA ASN A 704 -31.36 3.37 -13.05
C ASN A 704 -31.58 2.38 -11.90
N ILE A 705 -31.33 1.08 -12.10
CA ILE A 705 -31.50 0.09 -11.03
C ILE A 705 -30.29 0.11 -10.08
N VAL A 706 -30.57 0.06 -8.78
CA VAL A 706 -29.62 -0.14 -7.68
C VAL A 706 -29.94 -1.50 -7.07
N ARG A 707 -29.02 -2.45 -7.10
CA ARG A 707 -29.29 -3.80 -6.58
C ARG A 707 -29.07 -3.86 -5.08
N ASP A 708 -29.97 -4.55 -4.39
CA ASP A 708 -29.81 -4.90 -2.99
C ASP A 708 -28.97 -6.18 -2.86
N LEU A 709 -27.83 -6.04 -2.18
CA LEU A 709 -26.95 -7.17 -1.89
C LEU A 709 -27.43 -8.03 -0.74
N SER A 710 -28.41 -7.59 0.06
CA SER A 710 -28.99 -8.46 1.08
C SER A 710 -29.62 -9.74 0.50
N ILE A 711 -30.00 -10.67 1.36
CA ILE A 711 -30.74 -11.87 0.94
C ILE A 711 -32.15 -11.56 0.45
N TYR A 712 -32.66 -10.36 0.73
CA TYR A 712 -34.04 -9.94 0.43
C TYR A 712 -34.20 -9.26 -0.93
N LYS A 713 -33.12 -8.82 -1.58
CA LYS A 713 -33.21 -8.28 -2.96
C LYS A 713 -34.24 -7.16 -3.11
N ASN A 714 -34.31 -6.27 -2.12
CA ASN A 714 -35.12 -5.06 -2.14
C ASN A 714 -34.47 -4.01 -3.07
N ASP A 715 -34.47 -4.28 -4.38
CA ASP A 715 -33.81 -3.43 -5.36
C ASP A 715 -34.43 -2.03 -5.42
N GLY A 716 -33.61 -1.04 -5.77
CA GLY A 716 -34.02 0.35 -5.88
C GLY A 716 -34.04 0.84 -7.32
N THR A 717 -34.79 1.90 -7.57
CA THR A 717 -34.69 2.69 -8.80
C THR A 717 -34.28 4.12 -8.48
N PHE A 718 -33.26 4.58 -9.20
CA PHE A 718 -32.79 5.95 -9.16
C PHE A 718 -33.77 6.86 -9.91
N SER A 719 -34.17 7.93 -9.25
CA SER A 719 -35.13 8.93 -9.73
C SER A 719 -34.48 10.31 -9.75
N LYS A 720 -34.67 11.03 -10.85
CA LYS A 720 -34.08 12.36 -11.09
C LYS A 720 -34.74 13.49 -10.28
N GLY A 721 -33.95 14.53 -10.00
CA GLY A 721 -34.37 15.85 -9.51
C GLY A 721 -34.90 16.82 -10.59
N SER A 722 -35.11 18.11 -10.28
CA SER A 722 -35.54 19.11 -11.28
C SER A 722 -34.36 19.71 -12.03
N SER A 723 -34.14 19.20 -13.25
CA SER A 723 -33.39 19.85 -14.35
C SER A 723 -33.13 18.95 -15.55
N ASP A 724 -33.57 17.69 -15.58
CA ASP A 724 -33.18 16.67 -16.59
C ASP A 724 -31.67 16.41 -16.72
N ASP A 725 -30.85 17.17 -15.97
CA ASP A 725 -29.42 17.11 -15.91
C ASP A 725 -29.01 15.81 -15.21
N TYR A 726 -28.08 15.08 -15.81
CA TYR A 726 -27.64 13.82 -15.25
C TYR A 726 -26.95 14.09 -13.91
N SER A 727 -27.61 13.77 -12.80
CA SER A 727 -26.91 13.10 -11.71
C SER A 727 -26.38 11.79 -12.29
N GLU A 728 -25.21 11.86 -12.92
CA GLU A 728 -24.53 10.69 -13.46
C GLU A 728 -24.40 9.66 -12.34
N LYS A 729 -24.61 8.37 -12.65
CA LYS A 729 -23.80 7.31 -12.02
C LYS A 729 -22.34 7.69 -12.33
N ILE A 730 -21.76 8.58 -11.54
CA ILE A 730 -20.35 8.91 -11.65
C ILE A 730 -19.63 7.66 -11.15
N THR A 731 -19.19 6.82 -12.09
CA THR A 731 -17.99 6.02 -11.88
C THR A 731 -16.90 6.99 -11.47
N SER A 732 -16.70 7.15 -10.17
CA SER A 732 -15.61 7.93 -9.65
C SER A 732 -14.35 7.10 -9.70
N LEU A 733 -13.31 7.69 -10.30
CA LEU A 733 -11.95 7.26 -10.10
C LEU A 733 -11.57 7.62 -8.65
N SER A 734 -11.57 6.62 -7.77
CA SER A 734 -11.11 6.63 -6.36
C SER A 734 -12.13 7.06 -5.28
N LYS A 735 -12.55 6.10 -4.44
CA LYS A 735 -12.90 6.41 -3.03
C LYS A 735 -11.62 6.86 -2.36
N ASP A 736 -11.56 8.14 -2.04
CA ASP A 736 -10.66 8.65 -1.01
C ASP A 736 -11.10 8.08 0.34
N ILE A 737 -10.75 6.83 0.66
CA ILE A 737 -11.02 6.24 1.98
C ILE A 737 -10.07 6.93 2.97
N THR A 738 -10.50 8.10 3.42
CA THR A 738 -9.79 8.94 4.38
C THR A 738 -10.14 8.39 5.76
N PHE A 739 -9.34 7.43 6.23
CA PHE A 739 -9.16 6.96 7.61
C PHE A 739 -10.36 6.73 8.55
N ASN A 740 -11.60 6.91 8.11
CA ASN A 740 -12.73 6.97 9.01
C ASN A 740 -13.48 5.64 9.12
N LYS A 741 -13.16 4.60 8.31
CA LYS A 741 -13.71 3.22 8.41
C LYS A 741 -13.34 2.49 9.72
N LYS A 742 -12.48 3.07 10.56
CA LYS A 742 -12.14 2.55 11.89
C LYS A 742 -11.88 3.71 12.86
N LEU A 743 -12.90 4.07 13.64
CA LEU A 743 -12.76 4.50 15.03
C LEU A 743 -13.53 3.50 15.91
#